data_AF-A0A5B0NCQ9-F1
#
_entry.id   AF-A0A5B0NCQ9-F1
#
_cell.length_a   1.000
_cell.length_b   1.000
_cell.length_c   1.000
_cell.angle_alpha   90.00
_cell.angle_beta   90.00
_cell.angle_gamma   90.00
#
_symmetry.space_group_name_H-M   'P 1'
#
loop_
_entity.id
_entity.type
_entity.pdbx_description
1 polymer ?
#
loop_
_entity_poly.entity_id
_entity_poly.type
_entity_poly.pdbx_seq_one_letter_code
_entity_poly.pdbx_strand_id
1 'polypeptide(L)'
;MAGIRRLLLFTTLLLSLSILLIFYSSSTTNTNNSLPTSASSLAIQDRLKGYLPNKETLKTYVPKPFKWSNWATSDAVKLEDSLITTTTTNQQNSNKHNNQSTSQTNQSTLPTNYHPNGLYYLSQPPPLERHPILDLIDKAEQEWANKVAKSSRSLEEAVAEYRRRYHQPPPFGFEKWWEYAQKEGVILTDEYDQIGADIKPFLAIEPSDLLHRAWVMANERPETFTLTINSTAPVLISGKEGHLARAKDLAKLINLFVHLLPQNSGSINHLLNLTFTKHDQPAVQMTWPRKQKMVEMAEAGEYFSPSDYIRPSNPKLSNWANACPPHSALYRNESNLPPLEDESLPPGMRNKNNGGTKSFIYDHSKAMEICGHPESMKLHGFTSAAGTDNVELVPLFTFAKTTTQSDILVTPLEQYSDTYIGDDPEWSKKKITKLLWRGSTTGAEFRSDVDWRASQRARLHLMAHHSNGSTHILSPDDSLTRIVSKDIESLNQKLLDVSFSGGPVQCDPVTCEYMHTHLKFAGTMGLDESYQYKYLMDVDGNGWSGRFHRLMSTKSLVLKSTIFPEWYSDRIQPWVHYVPIKVDYSDLYDVMVFFQGEEEEEEEEMNKDPNSRPTKRSPERKRKRSRRDGDGGRERYNNQHQKRKTKKNNGHDQLAEKIASQGKRWAAEHWRRTDMAAYMFRLVLEWRRVMLRGTGEPLDYLG
;
A
#
# COMPACT_ATOMS: atom_id res chain seq x y z
N MET A 1 43.07 14.55 -66.14
CA MET A 1 41.74 14.66 -65.51
C MET A 1 40.88 13.50 -66.03
N ALA A 2 40.82 12.31 -65.44
CA ALA A 2 41.09 11.90 -64.05
C ALA A 2 40.22 12.67 -63.04
N GLY A 3 39.20 12.00 -62.50
CA GLY A 3 38.06 12.62 -61.82
C GLY A 3 36.81 12.70 -62.72
N ILE A 4 35.62 12.55 -62.14
CA ILE A 4 34.29 12.71 -62.81
C ILE A 4 33.92 11.66 -63.89
N ARG A 5 34.40 10.40 -63.79
CA ARG A 5 33.82 9.24 -64.53
C ARG A 5 33.64 7.95 -63.71
N ARG A 6 33.74 8.01 -62.37
CA ARG A 6 33.52 6.86 -61.46
C ARG A 6 32.40 7.05 -60.40
N LEU A 7 31.59 8.11 -60.52
CA LEU A 7 30.50 8.42 -59.57
C LEU A 7 29.09 8.38 -60.19
N LEU A 8 28.94 7.79 -61.38
CA LEU A 8 27.69 7.80 -62.18
C LEU A 8 27.28 6.40 -62.68
N LEU A 9 27.86 5.34 -62.11
CA LEU A 9 27.60 3.93 -62.46
C LEU A 9 27.21 3.05 -61.25
N PHE A 10 27.05 3.65 -60.06
CA PHE A 10 26.67 2.94 -58.83
C PHE A 10 25.31 3.37 -58.25
N THR A 11 24.64 4.35 -58.86
CA THR A 11 23.35 4.91 -58.40
C THR A 11 22.16 4.52 -59.28
N THR A 12 22.36 3.68 -60.30
CA THR A 12 21.32 3.25 -61.26
C THR A 12 21.01 1.75 -61.22
N LEU A 13 21.43 1.04 -60.17
CA LEU A 13 21.16 -0.40 -59.98
C LEU A 13 20.35 -0.75 -58.70
N LEU A 14 19.81 0.27 -58.01
CA LEU A 14 19.07 0.12 -56.74
C LEU A 14 17.65 0.70 -56.79
N LEU A 15 17.11 0.94 -57.99
CA LEU A 15 15.80 1.59 -58.22
C LEU A 15 15.04 0.95 -59.39
N SER A 16 15.00 -0.39 -59.44
CA SER A 16 14.23 -1.15 -60.44
C SER A 16 13.84 -2.57 -59.98
N LEU A 17 13.42 -2.73 -58.72
CA LEU A 17 12.88 -4.01 -58.21
C LEU A 17 11.83 -3.79 -57.12
N SER A 18 10.88 -2.90 -57.42
CA SER A 18 9.65 -2.68 -56.67
C SER A 18 8.57 -2.29 -57.67
N ILE A 19 7.38 -2.88 -57.53
CA ILE A 19 6.18 -2.72 -58.40
C ILE A 19 6.23 -3.59 -59.69
N LEU A 20 5.12 -4.32 -59.92
CA LEU A 20 4.88 -5.51 -60.76
C LEU A 20 5.22 -6.85 -60.04
N LEU A 21 4.27 -7.76 -59.77
CA LEU A 21 2.83 -7.83 -60.11
C LEU A 21 2.03 -8.47 -58.95
N ILE A 22 0.87 -7.88 -58.65
CA ILE A 22 -0.23 -8.54 -57.95
C ILE A 22 -1.12 -9.21 -59.03
N PHE A 23 -1.88 -10.25 -58.64
CA PHE A 23 -2.77 -11.09 -59.46
C PHE A 23 -2.09 -12.17 -60.32
N TYR A 24 -2.22 -13.44 -59.92
CA TYR A 24 -3.30 -14.30 -60.43
C TYR A 24 -3.56 -15.50 -59.49
N SER A 25 -4.65 -16.23 -59.73
CA SER A 25 -5.37 -17.01 -58.72
C SER A 25 -5.40 -18.54 -58.92
N SER A 26 -5.46 -19.26 -57.79
CA SER A 26 -6.19 -20.54 -57.58
C SER A 26 -5.64 -21.87 -58.15
N SER A 27 -5.97 -22.93 -57.40
CA SER A 27 -6.16 -24.34 -57.81
C SER A 27 -5.00 -25.35 -57.59
N THR A 28 -5.09 -26.08 -56.47
CA THR A 28 -4.91 -27.55 -56.31
C THR A 28 -3.96 -28.33 -57.25
N THR A 29 -3.00 -29.08 -56.69
CA THR A 29 -2.97 -30.58 -56.73
C THR A 29 -1.78 -31.18 -55.92
N ASN A 30 -1.91 -32.44 -55.52
CA ASN A 30 -0.88 -33.26 -54.86
C ASN A 30 0.25 -33.67 -55.81
N THR A 31 1.47 -33.88 -55.31
CA THR A 31 2.30 -35.09 -55.59
C THR A 31 3.55 -35.16 -54.69
N ASN A 32 3.96 -36.38 -54.32
CA ASN A 32 5.20 -36.67 -53.57
C ASN A 32 6.39 -36.82 -54.54
N ASN A 33 7.61 -36.40 -54.14
CA ASN A 33 8.74 -37.33 -53.90
C ASN A 33 10.10 -36.65 -53.53
N SER A 34 10.64 -37.09 -52.39
CA SER A 34 12.06 -37.40 -52.07
C SER A 34 13.24 -36.50 -52.49
N LEU A 35 13.87 -35.85 -51.49
CA LEU A 35 15.28 -35.99 -51.00
C LEU A 35 16.47 -35.68 -51.97
N PRO A 36 17.68 -35.27 -51.48
CA PRO A 36 18.26 -35.61 -50.16
C PRO A 36 18.89 -34.47 -49.33
N THR A 37 18.99 -34.70 -48.02
CA THR A 37 19.93 -33.98 -47.12
C THR A 37 20.87 -34.97 -46.43
N SER A 38 22.07 -34.51 -46.13
CA SER A 38 23.24 -35.33 -45.78
C SER A 38 23.24 -35.90 -44.36
N ALA A 39 24.02 -36.97 -44.17
CA ALA A 39 24.07 -37.75 -42.94
C ALA A 39 24.78 -37.01 -41.79
N SER A 40 24.01 -36.58 -40.79
CA SER A 40 24.51 -36.28 -39.43
C SER A 40 23.45 -36.39 -38.32
N SER A 41 22.15 -36.35 -38.64
CA SER A 41 21.06 -36.37 -37.64
C SER A 41 20.68 -37.76 -37.10
N LEU A 42 20.98 -38.85 -37.82
CA LEU A 42 20.51 -40.20 -37.49
C LEU A 42 21.27 -40.89 -36.35
N ALA A 43 22.44 -40.40 -35.94
CA ALA A 43 23.20 -41.00 -34.84
C ALA A 43 22.72 -40.60 -33.43
N ILE A 44 21.88 -39.55 -33.32
CA ILE A 44 21.46 -38.98 -32.02
C ILE A 44 20.06 -39.48 -31.60
N GLN A 45 19.16 -39.73 -32.56
CA GLN A 45 17.77 -40.10 -32.24
C GLN A 45 17.58 -41.54 -31.70
N ASP A 46 18.50 -42.48 -31.98
CA ASP A 46 18.37 -43.87 -31.51
C ASP A 46 18.86 -44.09 -30.07
N ARG A 47 19.51 -43.11 -29.42
CA ARG A 47 19.91 -43.23 -28.00
C ARG A 47 18.83 -42.82 -26.98
N LEU A 48 17.68 -42.33 -27.43
CA LEU A 48 16.63 -41.79 -26.54
C LEU A 48 15.32 -42.60 -26.49
N LYS A 49 15.20 -43.70 -27.25
CA LYS A 49 13.98 -44.52 -27.33
C LYS A 49 13.64 -45.32 -26.06
N GLY A 50 14.48 -45.31 -25.03
CA GLY A 50 14.27 -46.06 -23.78
C GLY A 50 13.57 -45.30 -22.63
N TYR A 51 13.33 -43.98 -22.76
CA TYR A 51 13.03 -43.12 -21.61
C TYR A 51 11.74 -42.28 -21.69
N LEU A 52 10.84 -42.55 -22.65
CA LEU A 52 9.55 -41.83 -22.75
C LEU A 52 8.37 -42.82 -22.87
N PRO A 53 7.34 -42.72 -22.00
CA PRO A 53 6.14 -43.57 -22.08
C PRO A 53 5.28 -43.24 -23.31
N ASN A 54 4.44 -44.20 -23.72
CA ASN A 54 3.72 -44.10 -25.00
C ASN A 54 2.53 -43.12 -24.97
N LYS A 55 2.05 -42.78 -26.16
CA LYS A 55 1.04 -41.73 -26.40
C LYS A 55 -0.39 -42.08 -25.95
N GLU A 56 -0.66 -43.33 -25.55
CA GLU A 56 -1.97 -43.76 -25.03
C GLU A 56 -2.09 -43.62 -23.51
N THR A 57 -0.98 -43.62 -22.77
CA THR A 57 -0.97 -43.40 -21.30
C THR A 57 -1.31 -41.95 -20.92
N LEU A 58 -1.36 -41.03 -21.88
CA LEU A 58 -1.59 -39.59 -21.68
C LEU A 58 -3.08 -39.15 -21.66
N LYS A 59 -4.04 -40.07 -21.74
CA LYS A 59 -5.48 -39.74 -21.82
C LYS A 59 -6.27 -39.80 -20.50
N THR A 60 -5.68 -40.27 -19.40
CA THR A 60 -6.37 -40.39 -18.09
C THR A 60 -6.01 -39.30 -17.08
N TYR A 61 -5.10 -38.38 -17.43
CA TYR A 61 -4.76 -37.22 -16.60
C TYR A 61 -5.41 -35.93 -17.16
N VAL A 62 -6.57 -35.57 -16.59
CA VAL A 62 -7.12 -34.21 -16.69
C VAL A 62 -6.78 -33.48 -15.38
N PRO A 63 -5.82 -32.53 -15.37
CA PRO A 63 -5.47 -31.82 -14.15
C PRO A 63 -6.60 -30.91 -13.67
N LYS A 64 -6.87 -30.94 -12.36
CA LYS A 64 -7.64 -29.88 -11.67
C LYS A 64 -6.81 -28.58 -11.65
N PRO A 65 -7.43 -27.40 -11.52
CA PRO A 65 -6.70 -26.12 -11.50
C PRO A 65 -5.65 -26.04 -10.39
N PHE A 66 -4.58 -25.31 -10.70
CA PHE A 66 -3.29 -25.28 -10.02
C PHE A 66 -3.36 -24.63 -8.61
N LYS A 67 -2.61 -25.17 -7.64
CA LYS A 67 -2.34 -24.56 -6.33
C LYS A 67 -0.83 -24.50 -6.10
N TRP A 68 -0.33 -23.35 -5.65
CA TRP A 68 1.08 -23.16 -5.28
C TRP A 68 1.30 -23.51 -3.80
N SER A 69 1.78 -24.72 -3.51
CA SER A 69 2.52 -25.06 -2.29
C SER A 69 3.15 -26.46 -2.43
N ASN A 70 4.23 -26.70 -1.68
CA ASN A 70 5.03 -27.94 -1.54
C ASN A 70 6.38 -27.97 -2.28
N TRP A 71 7.39 -27.35 -1.67
CA TRP A 71 8.77 -27.84 -1.73
C TRP A 71 9.33 -27.97 -0.29
N ALA A 72 9.08 -29.10 0.38
CA ALA A 72 9.78 -29.49 1.62
C ALA A 72 9.56 -30.97 1.96
N THR A 73 10.61 -31.78 1.75
CA THR A 73 11.05 -32.91 2.61
C THR A 73 10.03 -33.84 3.28
N SER A 74 10.01 -35.13 2.86
CA SER A 74 9.35 -36.22 3.60
C SER A 74 10.28 -37.10 4.46
N ASP A 75 11.61 -37.03 4.28
CA ASP A 75 12.49 -38.15 4.67
C ASP A 75 13.40 -37.87 5.89
N ALA A 76 13.32 -36.69 6.51
CA ALA A 76 14.12 -36.34 7.69
C ALA A 76 13.43 -36.60 9.05
N VAL A 77 12.09 -36.74 9.08
CA VAL A 77 11.26 -36.70 10.31
C VAL A 77 11.20 -38.06 11.04
N LYS A 78 12.27 -38.87 11.01
CA LYS A 78 12.27 -40.24 11.61
C LYS A 78 13.44 -40.54 12.55
N LEU A 79 14.16 -39.51 13.02
CA LEU A 79 15.36 -39.71 13.86
C LEU A 79 15.46 -38.83 15.12
N GLU A 80 14.56 -37.87 15.35
CA GLU A 80 14.64 -36.97 16.54
C GLU A 80 13.77 -37.38 17.75
N ASP A 81 12.79 -38.28 17.59
CA ASP A 81 11.89 -38.72 18.68
C ASP A 81 12.60 -39.46 19.85
N SER A 82 13.91 -39.70 19.75
CA SER A 82 14.73 -40.37 20.77
C SER A 82 15.64 -39.43 21.59
N LEU A 83 15.74 -38.14 21.25
CA LEU A 83 16.73 -37.21 21.85
C LEU A 83 16.13 -36.10 22.73
N ILE A 84 14.81 -35.94 22.76
CA ILE A 84 14.14 -34.81 23.45
C ILE A 84 13.98 -35.04 24.97
N THR A 85 14.18 -36.26 25.47
CA THR A 85 13.83 -36.64 26.86
C THR A 85 14.95 -36.43 27.90
N THR A 86 16.12 -35.87 27.54
CA THR A 86 17.30 -35.83 28.43
C THR A 86 17.88 -34.45 28.76
N THR A 87 17.41 -33.37 28.13
CA THR A 87 18.05 -32.03 28.26
C THR A 87 17.36 -31.08 29.26
N THR A 88 16.17 -31.42 29.75
CA THR A 88 15.30 -30.50 30.51
C THR A 88 15.71 -30.26 31.98
N THR A 89 16.79 -30.88 32.47
CA THR A 89 17.14 -30.88 33.91
C THR A 89 18.29 -29.95 34.32
N ASN A 90 19.01 -29.31 33.38
CA ASN A 90 20.28 -28.62 33.70
C ASN A 90 20.33 -27.09 33.43
N GLN A 91 19.21 -26.42 33.11
CA GLN A 91 19.19 -24.95 32.87
C GLN A 91 18.58 -24.08 34.00
N GLN A 92 18.36 -24.62 35.20
CA GLN A 92 17.85 -23.83 36.33
C GLN A 92 18.90 -23.29 37.32
N ASN A 93 20.21 -23.54 37.11
CA ASN A 93 21.27 -23.13 38.04
C ASN A 93 22.43 -22.35 37.38
N SER A 94 22.11 -21.24 36.70
CA SER A 94 23.12 -20.22 36.32
C SER A 94 22.49 -18.89 35.88
N ASN A 95 21.99 -18.10 36.82
CA ASN A 95 21.83 -16.64 36.65
C ASN A 95 21.65 -15.92 38.01
N LYS A 96 22.76 -15.73 38.72
CA LYS A 96 22.93 -14.70 39.76
C LYS A 96 24.29 -14.04 39.54
N HIS A 97 24.33 -12.72 39.70
CA HIS A 97 25.44 -11.80 39.42
C HIS A 97 25.70 -11.47 37.94
N ASN A 98 25.12 -10.36 37.47
CA ASN A 98 25.91 -9.14 37.29
C ASN A 98 25.00 -7.90 37.15
N ASN A 99 25.11 -6.97 38.11
CA ASN A 99 24.60 -5.61 37.97
C ASN A 99 25.74 -4.74 37.43
N GLN A 100 25.59 -4.17 36.23
CA GLN A 100 26.34 -2.98 35.84
C GLN A 100 25.43 -1.96 35.15
N SER A 101 25.69 -0.70 35.46
CA SER A 101 24.87 0.43 35.07
C SER A 101 25.16 0.87 33.64
N THR A 102 24.10 1.03 32.83
CA THR A 102 24.15 1.76 31.57
C THR A 102 23.10 2.87 31.56
N SER A 103 23.57 4.05 31.19
CA SER A 103 22.90 5.36 31.24
C SER A 103 21.52 5.38 30.60
N GLN A 104 20.52 5.89 31.35
CA GLN A 104 19.21 6.22 30.80
C GLN A 104 19.33 7.40 29.82
N THR A 105 19.12 7.14 28.53
CA THR A 105 18.77 8.19 27.57
C THR A 105 17.30 8.55 27.75
N ASN A 106 17.01 9.85 27.87
CA ASN A 106 15.64 10.37 28.00
C ASN A 106 14.83 10.06 26.73
N GLN A 107 14.16 8.91 26.68
CA GLN A 107 13.07 8.68 25.75
C GLN A 107 11.90 9.57 26.16
N SER A 108 11.54 10.52 25.29
CA SER A 108 10.31 11.29 25.41
C SER A 108 9.12 10.33 25.32
N THR A 109 8.57 9.92 26.46
CA THR A 109 7.35 9.10 26.50
C THR A 109 6.23 9.84 25.79
N LEU A 110 5.71 9.24 24.71
CA LEU A 110 4.55 9.74 24.01
C LEU A 110 3.37 9.95 24.99
N PRO A 111 2.51 10.97 24.79
CA PRO A 111 1.32 11.12 25.61
C PRO A 111 0.46 9.85 25.54
N THR A 112 -0.19 9.49 26.66
CA THR A 112 -0.91 8.21 26.86
C THR A 112 -1.98 7.86 25.82
N ASN A 113 -2.37 8.81 24.96
CA ASN A 113 -3.32 8.63 23.88
C ASN A 113 -2.67 8.04 22.62
N TYR A 114 -1.37 8.26 22.41
CA TYR A 114 -0.60 7.83 21.22
C TYR A 114 0.02 6.46 21.48
N HIS A 115 -0.68 5.40 21.09
CA HIS A 115 -0.31 4.03 21.40
C HIS A 115 0.76 3.48 20.42
N PRO A 116 1.69 2.60 20.85
CA PRO A 116 2.77 2.10 20.00
C PRO A 116 2.35 1.43 18.68
N ASN A 117 1.11 0.97 18.53
CA ASN A 117 0.56 0.43 17.27
C ASN A 117 0.16 1.52 16.24
N GLY A 118 0.40 2.80 16.51
CA GLY A 118 0.04 3.89 15.58
C GLY A 118 -1.41 4.36 15.66
N LEU A 119 -2.20 3.85 16.61
CA LEU A 119 -3.54 4.36 16.91
C LEU A 119 -3.53 5.39 18.04
N TYR A 120 -4.27 6.48 17.83
CA TYR A 120 -4.61 7.48 18.82
C TYR A 120 -5.96 7.12 19.44
N TYR A 121 -5.98 6.83 20.73
CA TYR A 121 -7.19 6.45 21.47
C TYR A 121 -7.71 7.61 22.34
N LEU A 122 -9.03 7.76 22.42
CA LEU A 122 -9.63 8.75 23.33
C LEU A 122 -9.46 8.29 24.79
N SER A 123 -8.64 9.01 25.55
CA SER A 123 -8.37 8.71 26.96
C SER A 123 -9.38 9.32 27.93
N GLN A 124 -10.16 10.31 27.50
CA GLN A 124 -11.23 10.92 28.28
C GLN A 124 -12.59 10.62 27.62
N PRO A 125 -13.63 10.30 28.40
CA PRO A 125 -14.98 10.21 27.88
C PRO A 125 -15.45 11.62 27.46
N PRO A 126 -16.17 11.77 26.34
CA PRO A 126 -16.72 13.06 25.93
C PRO A 126 -17.68 13.68 26.98
N PRO A 127 -17.84 15.02 27.01
CA PRO A 127 -17.43 15.96 25.97
C PRO A 127 -15.93 16.30 26.00
N LEU A 128 -15.32 16.46 24.82
CA LEU A 128 -13.94 16.95 24.69
C LEU A 128 -13.91 18.46 24.42
N GLU A 129 -12.91 19.15 24.97
CA GLU A 129 -12.64 20.58 24.72
C GLU A 129 -12.07 20.87 23.32
N ARG A 130 -11.57 19.84 22.64
CA ARG A 130 -11.02 19.89 21.28
C ARG A 130 -11.32 18.59 20.52
N HIS A 131 -11.72 18.70 19.27
CA HIS A 131 -11.92 17.53 18.41
C HIS A 131 -10.55 16.86 18.07
N PRO A 132 -10.36 15.55 18.30
CA PRO A 132 -9.06 14.89 18.24
C PRO A 132 -8.42 14.88 16.84
N ILE A 133 -9.21 14.93 15.76
CA ILE A 133 -8.67 15.04 14.40
C ILE A 133 -7.90 16.36 14.20
N LEU A 134 -8.24 17.44 14.92
CA LEU A 134 -7.48 18.69 14.87
C LEU A 134 -6.05 18.48 15.39
N ASP A 135 -5.89 17.74 16.50
CA ASP A 135 -4.58 17.44 17.08
C ASP A 135 -3.74 16.51 16.19
N LEU A 136 -4.39 15.60 15.46
CA LEU A 136 -3.73 14.74 14.46
C LEU A 136 -3.22 15.56 13.26
N ILE A 137 -4.02 16.51 12.78
CA ILE A 137 -3.62 17.45 11.70
C ILE A 137 -2.48 18.34 12.18
N ASP A 138 -2.61 18.98 13.35
CA ASP A 138 -1.58 19.88 13.91
C ASP A 138 -0.24 19.15 14.13
N LYS A 139 -0.27 17.92 14.66
CA LYS A 139 0.91 17.06 14.82
C LYS A 139 1.53 16.74 13.46
N ALA A 140 0.72 16.30 12.50
CA ALA A 140 1.23 15.88 11.20
C ALA A 140 1.80 17.04 10.38
N GLU A 141 1.24 18.24 10.48
CA GLU A 141 1.79 19.46 9.86
C GLU A 141 3.15 19.84 10.48
N GLN A 142 3.32 19.69 11.79
CA GLN A 142 4.62 19.87 12.45
C GLN A 142 5.64 18.80 12.00
N GLU A 143 5.24 17.53 11.90
CA GLU A 143 6.11 16.46 11.41
C GLU A 143 6.54 16.68 9.96
N TRP A 144 5.61 17.09 9.08
CA TRP A 144 5.92 17.43 7.69
C TRP A 144 6.87 18.63 7.58
N ALA A 145 6.59 19.72 8.30
CA ALA A 145 7.46 20.90 8.33
C ALA A 145 8.87 20.53 8.82
N ASN A 146 8.98 19.70 9.86
CA ASN A 146 10.26 19.20 10.36
C ASN A 146 10.99 18.29 9.36
N LYS A 147 10.27 17.44 8.61
CA LYS A 147 10.84 16.57 7.56
C LYS A 147 11.44 17.42 6.44
N VAL A 148 10.66 18.36 5.89
CA VAL A 148 11.11 19.25 4.81
C VAL A 148 12.25 20.17 5.27
N ALA A 149 12.20 20.71 6.49
CA ALA A 149 13.23 21.61 7.01
C ALA A 149 14.60 20.95 7.20
N LYS A 150 14.63 19.63 7.46
CA LYS A 150 15.85 18.83 7.67
C LYS A 150 16.48 18.28 6.38
N SER A 151 15.77 18.34 5.25
CA SER A 151 16.24 17.82 3.97
C SER A 151 17.58 18.47 3.58
N SER A 152 18.57 17.63 3.26
CA SER A 152 19.93 18.03 2.90
C SER A 152 19.96 18.96 1.69
N ARG A 153 20.84 19.95 1.70
CA ARG A 153 20.97 21.01 0.67
C ARG A 153 22.30 20.97 -0.08
N SER A 154 23.30 20.28 0.48
CA SER A 154 24.61 20.04 -0.11
C SER A 154 24.94 18.55 -0.14
N LEU A 155 25.93 18.17 -0.96
CA LEU A 155 26.39 16.79 -1.02
C LEU A 155 26.99 16.37 0.33
N GLU A 156 27.71 17.28 0.98
CA GLU A 156 28.34 17.11 2.28
C GLU A 156 27.31 16.84 3.38
N GLU A 157 26.20 17.59 3.39
CA GLU A 157 25.06 17.34 4.29
C GLU A 157 24.43 15.97 4.01
N ALA A 158 24.18 15.62 2.74
CA ALA A 158 23.57 14.36 2.37
C ALA A 158 24.46 13.14 2.70
N VAL A 159 25.79 13.25 2.56
CA VAL A 159 26.75 12.23 3.03
C VAL A 159 26.69 12.08 4.55
N ALA A 160 26.58 13.20 5.30
CA ALA A 160 26.53 13.19 6.75
C ALA A 160 25.21 12.63 7.29
N GLU A 161 24.07 13.04 6.72
CA GLU A 161 22.74 12.53 7.06
C GLU A 161 22.61 11.04 6.74
N TYR A 162 23.08 10.60 5.57
CA TYR A 162 23.11 9.18 5.24
C TYR A 162 23.91 8.36 6.27
N ARG A 163 25.11 8.82 6.67
CA ARG A 163 25.91 8.17 7.71
C ARG A 163 25.20 8.15 9.08
N ARG A 164 24.49 9.22 9.42
CA ARG A 164 23.72 9.33 10.67
C ARG A 164 22.50 8.39 10.67
N ARG A 165 21.86 8.20 9.52
CA ARG A 165 20.61 7.45 9.32
C ARG A 165 20.85 5.94 9.13
N TYR A 166 21.89 5.55 8.40
CA TYR A 166 22.16 4.14 8.05
C TYR A 166 23.42 3.54 8.69
N HIS A 167 24.16 4.32 9.50
CA HIS A 167 25.38 3.89 10.18
C HIS A 167 26.50 3.33 9.27
N GLN A 168 26.47 3.67 7.98
CA GLN A 168 27.44 3.25 6.96
C GLN A 168 27.72 4.41 5.98
N PRO A 169 28.84 4.40 5.22
CA PRO A 169 29.07 5.37 4.15
C PRO A 169 27.97 5.29 3.05
N PRO A 170 27.73 6.33 2.24
CA PRO A 170 26.88 6.21 1.05
C PRO A 170 27.50 5.26 0.00
N PRO A 171 26.72 4.68 -0.93
CA PRO A 171 27.24 3.76 -1.95
C PRO A 171 28.12 4.48 -2.98
N PHE A 172 29.03 3.74 -3.62
CA PHE A 172 29.85 4.26 -4.72
C PHE A 172 28.96 4.79 -5.86
N GLY A 173 29.18 6.04 -6.29
CA GLY A 173 28.30 6.76 -7.24
C GLY A 173 27.19 7.60 -6.61
N PHE A 174 27.15 7.73 -5.27
CA PHE A 174 26.20 8.59 -4.55
C PHE A 174 26.19 10.04 -5.03
N GLU A 175 27.35 10.60 -5.40
CA GLU A 175 27.47 11.93 -5.99
C GLU A 175 26.74 12.06 -7.33
N LYS A 176 26.70 10.99 -8.16
CA LYS A 176 25.94 10.99 -9.42
C LYS A 176 24.45 10.89 -9.21
N TRP A 177 24.02 10.18 -8.17
CA TRP A 177 22.64 10.23 -7.71
C TRP A 177 22.25 11.61 -7.16
N TRP A 178 23.15 12.28 -6.42
CA TRP A 178 22.94 13.64 -5.91
C TRP A 178 22.89 14.68 -7.04
N GLU A 179 23.81 14.63 -8.00
CA GLU A 179 23.80 15.44 -9.22
C GLU A 179 22.47 15.29 -9.98
N TYR A 180 21.96 14.06 -10.11
CA TYR A 180 20.66 13.79 -10.72
C TYR A 180 19.50 14.38 -9.90
N ALA A 181 19.47 14.14 -8.59
CA ALA A 181 18.44 14.64 -7.68
C ALA A 181 18.33 16.18 -7.73
N GLN A 182 19.47 16.88 -7.68
CA GLN A 182 19.52 18.35 -7.79
C GLN A 182 19.10 18.84 -9.18
N LYS A 183 19.54 18.17 -10.26
CA LYS A 183 19.20 18.54 -11.64
C LYS A 183 17.72 18.41 -11.96
N GLU A 184 17.07 17.36 -11.46
CA GLU A 184 15.63 17.10 -11.68
C GLU A 184 14.74 17.72 -10.58
N GLY A 185 15.35 18.41 -9.60
CA GLY A 185 14.65 19.11 -8.51
C GLY A 185 13.90 18.18 -7.56
N VAL A 186 14.52 17.07 -7.14
CA VAL A 186 13.95 16.12 -6.15
C VAL A 186 14.04 16.74 -4.75
N ILE A 187 12.89 16.89 -4.08
CA ILE A 187 12.80 17.66 -2.82
C ILE A 187 13.15 16.82 -1.58
N LEU A 188 12.75 15.54 -1.58
CA LEU A 188 12.97 14.60 -0.46
C LEU A 188 14.17 13.70 -0.77
N THR A 189 15.36 14.26 -0.56
CA THR A 189 16.66 13.61 -0.85
C THR A 189 17.08 12.60 0.20
N ASP A 190 16.64 12.72 1.45
CA ASP A 190 17.09 11.85 2.55
C ASP A 190 16.11 10.71 2.92
N GLU A 191 14.87 10.75 2.42
CA GLU A 191 13.81 9.80 2.79
C GLU A 191 13.81 8.53 1.92
N TYR A 192 14.78 7.63 2.16
CA TYR A 192 15.00 6.40 1.39
C TYR A 192 15.06 5.13 2.27
N ASP A 193 14.45 5.16 3.46
CA ASP A 193 14.62 4.16 4.53
C ASP A 193 14.13 2.77 4.13
N GLN A 194 13.09 2.71 3.30
CA GLN A 194 12.56 1.45 2.78
C GLN A 194 13.61 0.64 2.02
N ILE A 195 14.50 1.31 1.26
CA ILE A 195 15.57 0.64 0.50
C ILE A 195 16.57 -0.01 1.46
N GLY A 196 16.98 0.71 2.50
CA GLY A 196 17.90 0.19 3.53
C GLY A 196 17.30 -1.01 4.26
N ALA A 197 16.04 -0.91 4.69
CA ALA A 197 15.33 -1.98 5.38
C ALA A 197 15.16 -3.26 4.51
N ASP A 198 14.90 -3.09 3.22
CA ASP A 198 14.72 -4.19 2.28
C ASP A 198 16.04 -4.88 1.92
N ILE A 199 17.12 -4.11 1.78
CA ILE A 199 18.44 -4.62 1.41
C ILE A 199 19.18 -5.25 2.60
N LYS A 200 18.98 -4.78 3.83
CA LYS A 200 19.75 -5.19 5.01
C LYS A 200 19.91 -6.72 5.15
N PRO A 201 18.86 -7.57 5.01
CA PRO A 201 19.02 -9.03 5.13
C PRO A 201 19.89 -9.67 4.03
N PHE A 202 20.00 -9.06 2.83
CA PHE A 202 20.83 -9.57 1.73
C PHE A 202 22.33 -9.37 1.95
N LEU A 203 22.74 -8.50 2.88
CA LEU A 203 24.15 -8.33 3.24
C LEU A 203 24.71 -9.56 3.97
N ALA A 204 23.85 -10.32 4.68
CA ALA A 204 24.23 -11.56 5.35
C ALA A 204 24.26 -12.80 4.43
N ILE A 205 23.96 -12.69 3.13
CA ILE A 205 24.15 -13.82 2.21
C ILE A 205 25.59 -13.79 1.68
N GLU A 206 26.28 -14.94 1.62
CA GLU A 206 27.60 -15.01 0.97
C GLU A 206 27.49 -14.56 -0.51
N PRO A 207 28.42 -13.76 -1.06
CA PRO A 207 28.28 -13.21 -2.40
C PRO A 207 28.12 -14.27 -3.50
N SER A 208 28.78 -15.42 -3.34
CA SER A 208 28.68 -16.59 -4.22
C SER A 208 27.26 -17.16 -4.29
N ASP A 209 26.64 -17.38 -3.12
CA ASP A 209 25.26 -17.86 -2.98
C ASP A 209 24.26 -16.79 -3.45
N LEU A 210 24.48 -15.51 -3.15
CA LEU A 210 23.58 -14.45 -3.64
C LEU A 210 23.57 -14.35 -5.17
N LEU A 211 24.74 -14.48 -5.82
CA LEU A 211 24.84 -14.55 -7.28
C LEU A 211 24.11 -15.79 -7.83
N HIS A 212 24.22 -16.94 -7.18
CA HIS A 212 23.48 -18.15 -7.56
C HIS A 212 21.96 -17.96 -7.42
N ARG A 213 21.48 -17.45 -6.27
CA ARG A 213 20.06 -17.10 -6.04
C ARG A 213 19.56 -16.13 -7.11
N ALA A 214 20.31 -15.08 -7.43
CA ALA A 214 19.95 -14.13 -8.49
C ALA A 214 19.85 -14.78 -9.87
N TRP A 215 20.75 -15.72 -10.18
CA TRP A 215 20.71 -16.48 -11.44
C TRP A 215 19.48 -17.41 -11.50
N VAL A 216 19.17 -18.15 -10.43
CA VAL A 216 17.98 -19.02 -10.34
C VAL A 216 16.70 -18.21 -10.50
N MET A 217 16.61 -17.05 -9.85
CA MET A 217 15.47 -16.14 -9.97
C MET A 217 15.28 -15.65 -11.41
N ALA A 218 16.37 -15.30 -12.10
CA ALA A 218 16.30 -14.76 -13.47
C ALA A 218 16.02 -15.82 -14.55
N ASN A 219 16.44 -17.07 -14.35
CA ASN A 219 16.42 -18.12 -15.39
C ASN A 219 15.41 -19.25 -15.13
N GLU A 220 15.18 -19.62 -13.87
CA GLU A 220 14.38 -20.79 -13.50
C GLU A 220 13.02 -20.42 -12.91
N ARG A 221 12.93 -19.34 -12.12
CA ARG A 221 11.66 -18.93 -11.52
C ARG A 221 10.65 -18.56 -12.62
N PRO A 222 9.48 -19.22 -12.70
CA PRO A 222 8.44 -18.85 -13.64
C PRO A 222 7.77 -17.54 -13.21
N GLU A 223 6.99 -16.94 -14.12
CA GLU A 223 6.18 -15.75 -13.83
C GLU A 223 6.99 -14.50 -13.42
N THR A 224 8.25 -14.44 -13.86
CA THR A 224 9.17 -13.30 -13.68
C THR A 224 9.63 -12.68 -15.00
N PHE A 225 10.14 -11.46 -14.89
CA PHE A 225 11.00 -10.82 -15.88
C PHE A 225 12.24 -10.24 -15.20
N THR A 226 13.33 -10.10 -15.95
CA THR A 226 14.60 -9.58 -15.44
C THR A 226 15.02 -8.36 -16.24
N LEU A 227 15.45 -7.31 -15.52
CA LEU A 227 16.10 -6.15 -16.10
C LEU A 227 17.60 -6.26 -15.84
N THR A 228 18.38 -6.35 -16.92
CA THR A 228 19.85 -6.39 -16.86
C THR A 228 20.39 -4.99 -17.13
N ILE A 229 21.05 -4.43 -16.12
CA ILE A 229 21.57 -3.06 -16.11
C ILE A 229 23.07 -3.07 -16.43
N ASN A 230 23.47 -2.17 -17.32
CA ASN A 230 24.85 -1.89 -17.73
C ASN A 230 24.97 -0.38 -17.97
N SER A 231 25.95 0.31 -17.36
CA SER A 231 26.11 1.77 -17.53
C SER A 231 26.49 2.21 -18.94
N THR A 232 26.96 1.29 -19.80
CA THR A 232 27.34 1.60 -21.20
C THR A 232 26.27 1.27 -22.24
N ALA A 233 25.11 0.73 -21.84
CA ALA A 233 24.07 0.28 -22.77
C ALA A 233 22.64 0.49 -22.22
N PRO A 234 21.61 0.57 -23.09
CA PRO A 234 20.22 0.53 -22.64
C PRO A 234 19.90 -0.75 -21.86
N VAL A 235 19.02 -0.64 -20.86
CA VAL A 235 18.56 -1.77 -20.05
C VAL A 235 17.97 -2.87 -20.94
N LEU A 236 18.48 -4.10 -20.77
CA LEU A 236 17.98 -5.28 -21.47
C LEU A 236 16.87 -5.95 -20.64
N ILE A 237 15.82 -6.43 -21.33
CA ILE A 237 14.69 -7.13 -20.71
C ILE A 237 14.76 -8.60 -21.10
N SER A 238 14.66 -9.50 -20.12
CA SER A 238 14.64 -10.96 -20.31
C SER A 238 13.60 -11.63 -19.40
N GLY A 239 13.51 -12.96 -19.46
CA GLY A 239 12.49 -13.75 -18.77
C GLY A 239 11.15 -13.84 -19.54
N LYS A 240 10.31 -14.81 -19.14
CA LYS A 240 9.06 -15.14 -19.87
C LYS A 240 8.06 -13.99 -19.88
N GLU A 241 8.05 -13.19 -18.81
CA GLU A 241 7.09 -12.09 -18.61
C GLU A 241 7.64 -10.73 -19.07
N GLY A 242 8.82 -10.69 -19.71
CA GLY A 242 9.45 -9.45 -20.20
C GLY A 242 8.66 -8.71 -21.29
N HIS A 243 7.60 -9.33 -21.79
CA HIS A 243 6.68 -8.74 -22.76
C HIS A 243 5.67 -7.75 -22.13
N LEU A 244 5.49 -7.78 -20.81
CA LEU A 244 4.51 -6.95 -20.06
C LEU A 244 4.83 -5.45 -20.09
N ALA A 245 3.81 -4.63 -19.83
CA ALA A 245 3.94 -3.16 -19.76
C ALA A 245 4.93 -2.74 -18.66
N ARG A 246 4.71 -3.18 -17.40
CA ARG A 246 5.62 -2.91 -16.26
C ARG A 246 7.10 -3.17 -16.55
N ALA A 247 7.43 -4.25 -17.29
CA ALA A 247 8.81 -4.55 -17.65
C ALA A 247 9.43 -3.47 -18.56
N LYS A 248 8.67 -3.06 -19.58
CA LYS A 248 9.08 -2.00 -20.53
C LYS A 248 9.13 -0.63 -19.85
N ASP A 249 8.20 -0.35 -18.94
CA ASP A 249 8.10 0.96 -18.30
C ASP A 249 9.17 1.15 -17.21
N LEU A 250 9.48 0.12 -16.41
CA LEU A 250 10.64 0.13 -15.53
C LEU A 250 11.96 0.26 -16.31
N ALA A 251 12.11 -0.44 -17.44
CA ALA A 251 13.30 -0.29 -18.29
C ALA A 251 13.43 1.16 -18.82
N LYS A 252 12.34 1.79 -19.28
CA LYS A 252 12.33 3.22 -19.68
C LYS A 252 12.69 4.15 -18.53
N LEU A 253 12.30 3.83 -17.29
CA LEU A 253 12.60 4.64 -16.10
C LEU A 253 14.07 4.54 -15.72
N ILE A 254 14.63 3.33 -15.67
CA ILE A 254 16.05 3.10 -15.36
C ILE A 254 16.96 3.71 -16.44
N ASN A 255 16.54 3.65 -17.71
CA ASN A 255 17.25 4.30 -18.81
C ASN A 255 17.41 5.83 -18.67
N LEU A 256 16.65 6.51 -17.79
CA LEU A 256 16.84 7.94 -17.51
C LEU A 256 18.16 8.24 -16.78
N PHE A 257 18.68 7.29 -15.99
CA PHE A 257 19.88 7.48 -15.16
C PHE A 257 20.96 6.42 -15.36
N VAL A 258 20.72 5.35 -16.12
CA VAL A 258 21.66 4.21 -16.26
C VAL A 258 23.09 4.62 -16.66
N HIS A 259 23.21 5.66 -17.49
CA HIS A 259 24.48 6.22 -17.97
C HIS A 259 25.26 7.02 -16.91
N LEU A 260 24.64 7.32 -15.76
CA LEU A 260 25.23 7.99 -14.60
C LEU A 260 25.73 6.99 -13.55
N LEU A 261 25.40 5.71 -13.68
CA LEU A 261 25.93 4.66 -12.81
C LEU A 261 27.44 4.51 -13.01
N PRO A 262 28.22 4.24 -11.95
CA PRO A 262 29.65 4.03 -12.10
C PRO A 262 30.00 2.96 -13.15
N GLN A 263 31.10 3.17 -13.88
CA GLN A 263 31.65 2.15 -14.75
C GLN A 263 32.38 1.12 -13.90
N ASN A 264 32.02 -0.16 -14.05
CA ASN A 264 32.73 -1.26 -13.43
C ASN A 264 34.07 -1.47 -14.17
N SER A 265 35.05 -2.14 -13.53
CA SER A 265 36.48 -2.18 -13.94
C SER A 265 36.79 -3.04 -15.17
N GLY A 266 35.87 -3.13 -16.14
CA GLY A 266 36.06 -3.79 -17.43
C GLY A 266 35.70 -5.27 -17.51
N SER A 267 35.33 -5.92 -16.39
CA SER A 267 34.88 -7.31 -16.44
C SER A 267 33.41 -7.43 -16.85
N ILE A 268 33.12 -8.34 -17.79
CA ILE A 268 31.77 -8.63 -18.31
C ILE A 268 30.84 -9.18 -17.21
N ASN A 269 31.39 -9.64 -16.08
CA ASN A 269 30.65 -10.24 -14.98
C ASN A 269 29.91 -9.24 -14.07
N HIS A 270 30.03 -7.93 -14.26
CA HIS A 270 29.39 -6.91 -13.41
C HIS A 270 28.03 -6.42 -13.91
N LEU A 271 27.31 -7.25 -14.67
CA LEU A 271 25.92 -6.99 -15.07
C LEU A 271 24.99 -7.11 -13.85
N LEU A 272 24.24 -6.05 -13.55
CA LEU A 272 23.30 -6.06 -12.43
C LEU A 272 21.93 -6.55 -12.91
N ASN A 273 21.55 -7.75 -12.49
CA ASN A 273 20.22 -8.30 -12.72
C ASN A 273 19.27 -7.91 -11.58
N LEU A 274 18.14 -7.32 -11.94
CA LEU A 274 16.98 -7.11 -11.05
C LEU A 274 15.84 -7.98 -11.58
N THR A 275 15.39 -8.96 -10.79
CA THR A 275 14.32 -9.89 -11.19
C THR A 275 13.01 -9.53 -10.50
N PHE A 276 11.95 -9.35 -11.27
CA PHE A 276 10.66 -8.85 -10.81
C PHE A 276 9.58 -9.92 -10.94
N THR A 277 8.62 -9.93 -10.01
CA THR A 277 7.39 -10.72 -10.13
C THR A 277 6.41 -10.07 -11.12
N LYS A 278 5.66 -10.87 -11.89
CA LYS A 278 4.52 -10.35 -12.66
C LYS A 278 3.28 -10.07 -11.81
N HIS A 279 3.22 -10.63 -10.61
CA HIS A 279 2.04 -10.57 -9.76
C HIS A 279 1.94 -9.24 -9.02
N ASP A 280 0.76 -8.95 -8.47
CA ASP A 280 0.54 -7.75 -7.64
C ASP A 280 0.88 -7.98 -6.16
N GLN A 281 1.19 -9.23 -5.80
CA GLN A 281 1.41 -9.69 -4.44
C GLN A 281 2.91 -10.00 -4.21
N PRO A 282 3.44 -9.70 -3.00
CA PRO A 282 4.79 -10.09 -2.61
C PRO A 282 4.88 -11.61 -2.43
N ALA A 283 6.09 -12.17 -2.57
CA ALA A 283 6.26 -13.63 -2.63
C ALA A 283 7.46 -14.17 -1.84
N VAL A 284 8.18 -13.34 -1.08
CA VAL A 284 9.31 -13.74 -0.23
C VAL A 284 8.97 -13.46 1.22
N GLN A 285 8.40 -14.45 1.92
CA GLN A 285 8.15 -14.38 3.35
C GLN A 285 9.15 -15.27 4.10
N MET A 286 9.68 -14.76 5.21
CA MET A 286 10.58 -15.50 6.10
C MET A 286 9.98 -15.56 7.50
N THR A 287 10.36 -16.58 8.28
CA THR A 287 10.09 -16.56 9.71
C THR A 287 10.85 -15.41 10.37
N TRP A 288 10.27 -14.83 11.42
CA TRP A 288 10.90 -13.73 12.16
C TRP A 288 12.29 -14.08 12.72
N PRO A 289 12.53 -15.27 13.31
CA PRO A 289 13.87 -15.65 13.78
C PRO A 289 14.91 -15.67 12.66
N ARG A 290 14.53 -16.09 11.44
CA ARG A 290 15.43 -16.07 10.28
C ARG A 290 15.73 -14.64 9.86
N LYS A 291 14.69 -13.80 9.67
CA LYS A 291 14.84 -12.41 9.25
C LYS A 291 15.71 -11.63 10.24
N GLN A 292 15.46 -11.76 11.55
CA GLN A 292 16.25 -11.09 12.58
C GLN A 292 17.71 -11.58 12.58
N LYS A 293 17.97 -12.89 12.60
CA LYS A 293 19.35 -13.41 12.56
C LYS A 293 20.10 -12.93 11.31
N MET A 294 19.46 -12.85 10.16
CA MET A 294 20.08 -12.30 8.94
C MET A 294 20.37 -10.78 9.06
N VAL A 295 19.55 -10.00 9.76
CA VAL A 295 19.84 -8.60 10.06
C VAL A 295 21.01 -8.47 11.05
N GLU A 296 21.04 -9.27 12.12
CA GLU A 296 22.14 -9.29 13.10
C GLU A 296 23.49 -9.63 12.45
N MET A 297 23.54 -10.66 11.60
CA MET A 297 24.76 -11.01 10.85
C MET A 297 25.19 -9.86 9.90
N ALA A 298 24.22 -9.21 9.22
CA ALA A 298 24.47 -8.05 8.38
C ALA A 298 24.88 -6.78 9.15
N GLU A 299 24.71 -6.72 10.48
CA GLU A 299 25.22 -5.67 11.36
C GLU A 299 26.63 -6.00 11.87
N ALA A 300 26.90 -7.28 12.14
CA ALA A 300 28.24 -7.77 12.47
C ALA A 300 29.21 -7.76 11.28
N GLY A 301 28.72 -7.67 10.04
CA GLY A 301 29.52 -7.82 8.82
C GLY A 301 29.83 -9.29 8.50
N GLU A 302 29.03 -10.21 9.04
CA GLU A 302 29.18 -11.66 8.91
C GLU A 302 28.16 -12.25 7.92
N TYR A 303 28.46 -13.44 7.38
CA TYR A 303 27.53 -14.18 6.53
C TYR A 303 26.81 -15.28 7.30
N PHE A 304 25.52 -15.42 7.00
CA PHE A 304 24.65 -16.45 7.50
C PHE A 304 25.13 -17.84 7.04
N SER A 305 25.47 -18.70 8.00
CA SER A 305 25.99 -20.05 7.76
C SER A 305 24.88 -21.10 7.75
N PRO A 306 24.99 -22.18 6.97
CA PRO A 306 24.13 -23.38 7.13
C PRO A 306 24.18 -24.00 8.54
N SER A 307 25.19 -23.66 9.35
CA SER A 307 25.30 -24.07 10.76
C SER A 307 24.62 -23.12 11.76
N ASP A 308 24.13 -21.95 11.33
CA ASP A 308 23.40 -21.03 12.20
C ASP A 308 22.03 -21.63 12.59
N TYR A 309 21.81 -21.83 13.89
CA TYR A 309 20.53 -22.33 14.39
C TYR A 309 19.42 -21.29 14.21
N ILE A 310 18.49 -21.57 13.30
CA ILE A 310 17.20 -20.88 13.21
C ILE A 310 16.15 -21.71 13.95
N ARG A 311 15.37 -21.08 14.84
CA ARG A 311 14.16 -21.71 15.40
C ARG A 311 13.18 -22.05 14.26
N PRO A 312 12.79 -23.33 14.08
CA PRO A 312 11.86 -23.72 13.01
C PRO A 312 10.48 -23.08 13.20
N SER A 313 9.72 -22.98 12.11
CA SER A 313 8.32 -22.55 12.14
C SER A 313 7.52 -23.38 13.14
N ASN A 314 6.71 -22.73 13.97
CA ASN A 314 5.75 -23.43 14.81
C ASN A 314 4.55 -23.84 13.94
N PRO A 315 4.29 -25.14 13.73
CA PRO A 315 3.22 -25.60 12.83
C PRO A 315 1.81 -25.35 13.39
N LYS A 316 1.69 -24.86 14.63
CA LYS A 316 0.41 -24.42 15.23
C LYS A 316 0.07 -22.96 14.92
N LEU A 317 1.02 -22.19 14.39
CA LEU A 317 0.84 -20.79 14.02
C LEU A 317 0.70 -20.67 12.49
N SER A 318 -0.02 -19.65 12.04
CA SER A 318 -0.07 -19.22 10.65
C SER A 318 1.34 -18.86 10.15
N ASN A 319 1.52 -18.84 8.82
CA ASN A 319 2.78 -18.34 8.24
C ASN A 319 3.00 -16.86 8.59
N TRP A 320 1.91 -16.09 8.74
CA TRP A 320 1.92 -14.70 9.22
C TRP A 320 2.47 -14.56 10.63
N ALA A 321 1.90 -15.28 11.60
CA ALA A 321 2.38 -15.26 12.97
C ALA A 321 3.83 -15.78 13.09
N ASN A 322 4.23 -16.79 12.31
CA ASN A 322 5.62 -17.24 12.23
C ASN A 322 6.58 -16.17 11.66
N ALA A 323 6.09 -15.21 10.85
CA ALA A 323 6.83 -14.06 10.35
C ALA A 323 6.83 -12.86 11.30
N CYS A 324 6.18 -12.96 12.47
CA CYS A 324 6.06 -11.89 13.45
C CYS A 324 6.93 -12.09 14.71
N PRO A 325 7.29 -11.00 15.43
CA PRO A 325 8.03 -11.09 16.68
C PRO A 325 7.26 -11.84 17.78
N PRO A 326 7.93 -12.61 18.66
CA PRO A 326 7.27 -13.29 19.79
C PRO A 326 6.55 -12.38 20.80
N HIS A 327 6.84 -11.08 20.76
CA HIS A 327 6.22 -10.06 21.58
C HIS A 327 5.01 -9.38 20.92
N SER A 328 4.72 -9.63 19.63
CA SER A 328 3.65 -8.93 18.92
C SER A 328 2.28 -9.57 19.11
N ALA A 329 1.23 -8.75 19.08
CA ALA A 329 -0.17 -9.14 19.24
C ALA A 329 -0.55 -10.38 18.42
N LEU A 330 -0.20 -10.45 17.13
CA LEU A 330 -0.53 -11.60 16.28
C LEU A 330 0.15 -12.90 16.75
N TYR A 331 1.46 -12.88 17.00
CA TYR A 331 2.18 -14.07 17.49
C TYR A 331 1.59 -14.54 18.82
N ARG A 332 1.33 -13.60 19.74
CA ARG A 332 0.84 -13.90 21.09
C ARG A 332 -0.59 -14.45 21.07
N ASN A 333 -1.48 -13.87 20.28
CA ASN A 333 -2.86 -14.31 20.10
C ASN A 333 -2.93 -15.75 19.59
N GLU A 334 -2.23 -16.07 18.49
CA GLU A 334 -2.20 -17.45 17.97
C GLU A 334 -1.44 -18.43 18.89
N SER A 335 -0.46 -17.95 19.66
CA SER A 335 0.23 -18.74 20.69
C SER A 335 -0.57 -18.92 21.99
N ASN A 336 -1.77 -18.34 22.11
CA ASN A 336 -2.58 -18.30 23.34
C ASN A 336 -1.84 -17.69 24.55
N LEU A 337 -0.96 -16.71 24.29
CA LEU A 337 -0.26 -15.93 25.32
C LEU A 337 -1.08 -14.69 25.69
N PRO A 338 -1.04 -14.23 26.95
CA PRO A 338 -1.71 -12.99 27.36
C PRO A 338 -1.12 -11.77 26.63
N PRO A 339 -1.90 -10.73 26.31
CA PRO A 339 -1.36 -9.46 25.78
C PRO A 339 -0.27 -8.87 26.69
N LEU A 340 0.64 -8.08 26.12
CA LEU A 340 1.58 -7.29 26.93
C LEU A 340 0.87 -6.11 27.61
N GLU A 341 1.48 -5.54 28.66
CA GLU A 341 0.92 -4.36 29.34
C GLU A 341 0.80 -3.16 28.38
N ASP A 342 1.82 -2.94 27.54
CA ASP A 342 1.84 -1.91 26.47
C ASP A 342 0.92 -2.21 25.27
N GLU A 343 0.35 -3.42 25.16
CA GLU A 343 -0.73 -3.73 24.20
C GLU A 343 -2.11 -3.66 24.85
N SER A 344 -2.17 -3.51 26.17
CA SER A 344 -3.43 -3.44 26.88
C SER A 344 -3.99 -2.03 26.77
N LEU A 345 -5.21 -1.91 26.23
CA LEU A 345 -5.97 -0.65 26.27
C LEU A 345 -5.91 -0.10 27.71
N PRO A 346 -5.47 1.18 27.91
CA PRO A 346 -5.31 1.79 29.21
C PRO A 346 -6.48 1.48 30.15
N PRO A 347 -6.26 1.23 31.46
CA PRO A 347 -7.30 0.67 32.34
C PRO A 347 -8.66 1.41 32.34
N GLY A 348 -8.71 2.71 32.03
CA GLY A 348 -9.94 3.48 31.85
C GLY A 348 -10.69 3.26 30.52
N MET A 349 -10.01 2.84 29.45
CA MET A 349 -10.58 2.59 28.11
C MET A 349 -11.24 1.21 27.96
N ARG A 350 -11.17 0.33 28.97
CA ARG A 350 -11.80 -1.00 28.94
C ARG A 350 -13.33 -0.98 29.11
N ASN A 351 -13.91 0.18 29.39
CA ASN A 351 -15.29 0.29 29.84
C ASN A 351 -16.28 0.36 28.66
N LYS A 352 -16.79 -0.80 28.22
CA LYS A 352 -17.63 -0.98 27.01
C LYS A 352 -19.01 -0.31 27.04
N ASN A 353 -19.41 0.34 28.14
CA ASN A 353 -20.83 0.62 28.41
C ASN A 353 -21.40 1.87 27.71
N ASN A 354 -20.58 2.76 27.13
CA ASN A 354 -21.02 3.98 26.44
C ASN A 354 -20.48 4.09 25.01
N GLY A 355 -20.83 3.14 24.13
CA GLY A 355 -20.64 3.27 22.68
C GLY A 355 -19.25 2.95 22.11
N GLY A 356 -18.33 2.47 22.95
CA GLY A 356 -17.01 1.97 22.53
C GLY A 356 -15.91 3.03 22.47
N THR A 357 -14.66 2.58 22.66
CA THR A 357 -13.47 3.44 22.63
C THR A 357 -13.17 3.86 21.20
N LYS A 358 -13.33 5.16 20.90
CA LYS A 358 -12.96 5.72 19.60
C LYS A 358 -11.44 5.80 19.44
N SER A 359 -10.98 5.54 18.21
CA SER A 359 -9.57 5.48 17.85
C SER A 359 -9.36 5.93 16.40
N PHE A 360 -8.28 6.67 16.14
CA PHE A 360 -7.90 7.13 14.80
C PHE A 360 -6.44 6.76 14.52
N ILE A 361 -6.03 6.64 13.25
CA ILE A 361 -4.61 6.42 12.91
C ILE A 361 -3.83 7.73 13.10
N TYR A 362 -2.73 7.73 13.86
CA TYR A 362 -1.75 8.84 13.88
C TYR A 362 -0.43 8.49 13.16
N ASP A 363 -0.13 7.20 13.02
CA ASP A 363 1.05 6.67 12.34
C ASP A 363 0.59 5.51 11.45
N HIS A 364 0.44 5.80 10.15
CA HIS A 364 -0.17 4.85 9.21
C HIS A 364 0.76 3.68 8.92
N SER A 365 2.08 3.87 8.92
CA SER A 365 3.05 2.79 8.70
C SER A 365 2.92 1.72 9.78
N LYS A 366 2.74 2.12 11.05
CA LYS A 366 2.46 1.18 12.15
C LYS A 366 1.06 0.59 12.09
N ALA A 367 0.04 1.37 11.71
CA ALA A 367 -1.31 0.84 11.53
C ALA A 367 -1.43 -0.19 10.38
N MET A 368 -0.47 -0.23 9.45
CA MET A 368 -0.33 -1.28 8.43
C MET A 368 0.36 -2.56 8.96
N GLU A 369 0.97 -2.55 10.15
CA GLU A 369 1.72 -3.70 10.67
C GLU A 369 0.80 -4.84 11.12
N ILE A 370 0.66 -5.85 10.26
CA ILE A 370 -0.08 -7.11 10.52
C ILE A 370 0.29 -7.72 11.88
N CYS A 371 1.56 -7.63 12.28
CA CYS A 371 2.04 -8.18 13.55
C CYS A 371 1.46 -7.50 14.80
N GLY A 372 1.15 -6.20 14.72
CA GLY A 372 0.48 -5.42 15.77
C GLY A 372 -1.05 -5.33 15.61
N HIS A 373 -1.56 -5.63 14.41
CA HIS A 373 -2.98 -5.55 14.03
C HIS A 373 -3.56 -6.91 13.62
N PRO A 374 -3.73 -7.86 14.55
CA PRO A 374 -4.25 -9.20 14.27
C PRO A 374 -5.69 -9.22 13.74
N GLU A 375 -6.45 -8.14 13.90
CA GLU A 375 -7.77 -7.97 13.28
C GLU A 375 -7.70 -7.94 11.75
N SER A 376 -6.63 -7.38 11.17
CA SER A 376 -6.42 -7.27 9.72
C SER A 376 -6.46 -8.64 9.03
N MET A 377 -6.01 -9.69 9.72
CA MET A 377 -6.05 -11.08 9.27
C MET A 377 -7.39 -11.50 8.70
N LYS A 378 -8.49 -11.11 9.34
CA LYS A 378 -9.86 -11.46 8.93
C LYS A 378 -10.52 -10.40 8.05
N LEU A 379 -10.00 -9.18 8.07
CA LEU A 379 -10.64 -8.00 7.47
C LEU A 379 -10.09 -7.63 6.09
N HIS A 380 -9.04 -8.33 5.62
CA HIS A 380 -8.38 -8.09 4.35
C HIS A 380 -8.17 -9.39 3.54
N GLY A 381 -8.53 -9.38 2.25
CA GLY A 381 -8.55 -10.57 1.40
C GLY A 381 -7.16 -11.11 1.00
N PHE A 382 -6.10 -10.33 1.18
CA PHE A 382 -4.71 -10.81 1.06
C PHE A 382 -4.28 -11.68 2.26
N THR A 383 -4.77 -11.36 3.47
CA THR A 383 -4.39 -12.03 4.72
C THR A 383 -5.39 -13.08 5.17
N SER A 384 -6.51 -13.27 4.47
CA SER A 384 -7.55 -14.26 4.81
C SER A 384 -7.11 -15.72 4.61
N ALA A 385 -5.98 -15.96 3.94
CA ALA A 385 -5.31 -17.25 3.88
C ALA A 385 -4.26 -17.38 5.01
N ALA A 386 -3.81 -18.61 5.30
CA ALA A 386 -2.78 -18.88 6.32
C ALA A 386 -1.41 -18.21 6.08
N GLY A 387 -1.23 -17.59 4.91
CA GLY A 387 -0.06 -16.80 4.52
C GLY A 387 0.88 -17.54 3.58
N THR A 388 1.68 -16.80 2.84
CA THR A 388 2.68 -17.34 1.92
C THR A 388 3.62 -18.29 2.67
N ASP A 389 3.96 -19.42 2.06
CA ASP A 389 4.95 -20.36 2.61
C ASP A 389 6.23 -19.62 3.00
N ASN A 390 6.76 -19.92 4.18
CA ASN A 390 8.02 -19.33 4.65
C ASN A 390 9.18 -19.94 3.84
N VAL A 391 9.77 -19.12 2.97
CA VAL A 391 10.85 -19.48 2.05
C VAL A 391 12.18 -18.89 2.49
N GLU A 392 13.27 -19.30 1.85
CA GLU A 392 14.54 -18.60 2.00
C GLU A 392 14.52 -17.22 1.32
N LEU A 393 15.37 -16.31 1.79
CA LEU A 393 15.55 -15.02 1.13
C LEU A 393 16.08 -15.22 -0.29
N VAL A 394 15.39 -14.63 -1.27
CA VAL A 394 15.78 -14.61 -2.68
C VAL A 394 15.59 -13.21 -3.24
N PRO A 395 16.44 -12.77 -4.19
CA PRO A 395 16.37 -11.42 -4.76
C PRO A 395 15.18 -11.29 -5.71
N LEU A 396 14.02 -10.92 -5.15
CA LEU A 396 12.80 -10.62 -5.88
C LEU A 396 12.36 -9.18 -5.63
N PHE A 397 12.12 -8.46 -6.71
CA PHE A 397 11.63 -7.09 -6.69
C PHE A 397 10.10 -7.09 -6.88
N THR A 398 9.39 -6.35 -6.03
CA THR A 398 7.92 -6.27 -6.00
C THR A 398 7.42 -4.83 -5.97
N PHE A 399 6.18 -4.63 -6.39
CA PHE A 399 5.51 -3.34 -6.52
C PHE A 399 4.78 -2.89 -5.25
N ALA A 400 4.42 -3.84 -4.39
CA ALA A 400 3.89 -3.64 -3.05
C ALA A 400 4.23 -4.84 -2.17
N LYS A 401 4.29 -4.61 -0.86
CA LYS A 401 4.41 -5.68 0.13
C LYS A 401 3.79 -5.30 1.46
N THR A 402 3.62 -6.27 2.36
CA THR A 402 3.30 -6.00 3.77
C THR A 402 4.59 -6.07 4.60
N THR A 403 4.52 -5.70 5.88
CA THR A 403 5.72 -5.62 6.74
C THR A 403 6.37 -6.98 7.06
N THR A 404 5.65 -8.09 6.85
CA THR A 404 6.18 -9.46 7.02
C THR A 404 7.05 -9.93 5.84
N GLN A 405 6.85 -9.40 4.63
CA GLN A 405 7.61 -9.83 3.46
C GLN A 405 8.97 -9.13 3.30
N SER A 406 9.88 -9.84 2.64
CA SER A 406 11.29 -9.50 2.44
C SER A 406 11.65 -9.35 0.95
N ASP A 407 10.65 -9.29 0.07
CA ASP A 407 10.79 -8.75 -1.28
C ASP A 407 11.31 -7.30 -1.23
N ILE A 408 11.99 -6.86 -2.30
CA ILE A 408 12.54 -5.52 -2.43
C ILE A 408 11.53 -4.61 -3.14
N LEU A 409 11.13 -3.51 -2.50
CA LEU A 409 10.06 -2.64 -2.98
C LEU A 409 10.52 -1.64 -4.05
N VAL A 410 9.81 -1.59 -5.19
CA VAL A 410 10.10 -0.73 -6.34
C VAL A 410 8.95 0.20 -6.68
N THR A 411 9.18 1.17 -7.56
CA THR A 411 8.17 2.15 -7.96
C THR A 411 7.20 1.60 -9.03
N PRO A 412 5.89 1.39 -8.75
CA PRO A 412 4.93 0.91 -9.75
C PRO A 412 4.48 2.02 -10.71
N LEU A 413 4.99 1.99 -11.94
CA LEU A 413 4.58 2.93 -13.00
C LEU A 413 3.13 2.71 -13.47
N GLU A 414 2.52 1.56 -13.18
CA GLU A 414 1.12 1.28 -13.51
C GLU A 414 0.12 2.15 -12.71
N GLN A 415 0.55 2.79 -11.61
CA GLN A 415 -0.21 3.83 -10.91
C GLN A 415 -0.07 5.22 -11.56
N TYR A 416 1.05 5.45 -12.24
CA TYR A 416 1.51 6.77 -12.63
C TYR A 416 0.90 7.22 -13.95
N SER A 417 0.63 8.51 -14.08
CA SER A 417 0.28 9.15 -15.34
C SER A 417 0.89 10.55 -15.36
N ASP A 418 1.65 10.88 -16.41
CA ASP A 418 2.22 12.22 -16.62
C ASP A 418 1.11 13.29 -16.74
N THR A 419 -0.07 12.91 -17.24
CA THR A 419 -1.26 13.77 -17.28
C THR A 419 -2.52 13.00 -16.91
N TYR A 420 -3.32 13.55 -16.02
CA TYR A 420 -4.68 13.05 -15.76
C TYR A 420 -5.66 13.83 -16.63
N ILE A 421 -6.22 13.14 -17.62
CA ILE A 421 -7.14 13.69 -18.60
C ILE A 421 -8.53 13.81 -17.96
N GLY A 422 -9.01 15.03 -17.78
CA GLY A 422 -10.38 15.33 -17.37
C GLY A 422 -10.55 16.72 -16.74
N ASP A 423 -11.80 17.15 -16.57
CA ASP A 423 -12.16 18.39 -15.87
C ASP A 423 -12.17 18.16 -14.35
N ASP A 424 -11.10 18.60 -13.67
CA ASP A 424 -10.98 18.61 -12.21
C ASP A 424 -11.34 20.01 -11.64
N PRO A 425 -12.62 20.25 -11.30
CA PRO A 425 -13.08 21.56 -10.85
C PRO A 425 -12.43 21.97 -9.52
N GLU A 426 -12.41 23.28 -9.25
CA GLU A 426 -12.07 23.79 -7.91
C GLU A 426 -12.95 23.16 -6.82
N TRP A 427 -12.43 23.05 -5.60
CA TRP A 427 -13.14 22.46 -4.45
C TRP A 427 -14.56 23.05 -4.26
N SER A 428 -14.68 24.37 -4.35
CA SER A 428 -15.95 25.11 -4.27
C SER A 428 -16.92 24.86 -5.43
N LYS A 429 -16.46 24.24 -6.53
CA LYS A 429 -17.25 23.86 -7.71
C LYS A 429 -17.53 22.36 -7.79
N LYS A 430 -16.93 21.53 -6.93
CA LYS A 430 -17.25 20.09 -6.82
C LYS A 430 -18.67 19.93 -6.29
N LYS A 431 -19.50 19.26 -7.09
CA LYS A 431 -20.96 19.22 -6.93
C LYS A 431 -21.44 18.22 -5.88
N ILE A 432 -20.61 17.21 -5.55
CA ILE A 432 -21.03 16.07 -4.74
C ILE A 432 -20.17 16.00 -3.48
N THR A 433 -20.81 16.07 -2.32
CA THR A 433 -20.16 16.10 -1.00
C THR A 433 -19.98 14.71 -0.39
N LYS A 434 -20.42 13.64 -1.05
CA LYS A 434 -20.31 12.27 -0.59
C LYS A 434 -18.91 11.69 -0.83
N LEU A 435 -18.55 10.67 -0.05
CA LEU A 435 -17.41 9.80 -0.30
C LEU A 435 -17.68 8.85 -1.47
N LEU A 436 -16.90 9.00 -2.54
CA LEU A 436 -16.98 8.12 -3.69
C LEU A 436 -16.12 6.86 -3.51
N TRP A 437 -16.72 5.71 -3.80
CA TRP A 437 -15.97 4.53 -4.24
C TRP A 437 -16.67 3.80 -5.39
N ARG A 438 -15.89 3.45 -6.40
CA ARG A 438 -16.24 2.54 -7.49
C ARG A 438 -15.07 1.61 -7.74
N GLY A 439 -15.33 0.31 -7.79
CA GLY A 439 -14.32 -0.71 -8.05
C GLY A 439 -14.95 -2.05 -8.41
N SER A 440 -14.19 -2.92 -9.05
CA SER A 440 -14.57 -4.30 -9.30
C SER A 440 -14.31 -5.18 -8.06
N THR A 441 -14.88 -6.39 -8.08
CA THR A 441 -14.71 -7.46 -7.06
C THR A 441 -13.34 -8.13 -7.16
N THR A 442 -12.28 -7.34 -7.18
CA THR A 442 -10.91 -7.81 -6.94
C THR A 442 -10.56 -7.60 -5.46
N GLY A 443 -9.45 -8.17 -4.99
CA GLY A 443 -8.91 -7.96 -3.65
C GLY A 443 -9.26 -8.98 -2.58
N ALA A 444 -9.94 -10.06 -2.97
CA ALA A 444 -10.13 -11.25 -2.15
C ALA A 444 -10.29 -12.47 -3.08
N GLU A 445 -10.14 -13.68 -2.52
CA GLU A 445 -10.67 -14.86 -3.18
C GLU A 445 -12.19 -14.90 -3.01
N PHE A 446 -12.94 -14.45 -4.02
CA PHE A 446 -14.41 -14.48 -4.02
C PHE A 446 -14.92 -15.91 -4.31
N ARG A 447 -14.76 -16.79 -3.33
CA ARG A 447 -15.12 -18.20 -3.39
C ARG A 447 -16.15 -18.57 -2.32
N SER A 448 -16.98 -19.56 -2.62
CA SER A 448 -18.03 -20.07 -1.72
C SER A 448 -17.50 -20.73 -0.43
N ASP A 449 -16.22 -21.12 -0.39
CA ASP A 449 -15.51 -21.67 0.79
C ASP A 449 -14.67 -20.62 1.55
N VAL A 450 -14.73 -19.34 1.17
CA VAL A 450 -13.98 -18.23 1.79
C VAL A 450 -14.95 -17.16 2.31
N ASP A 451 -14.69 -16.59 3.48
CA ASP A 451 -15.45 -15.43 3.98
C ASP A 451 -15.03 -14.13 3.27
N TRP A 452 -15.30 -14.06 1.96
CA TRP A 452 -15.02 -12.89 1.15
C TRP A 452 -15.79 -11.64 1.61
N ARG A 453 -16.88 -11.78 2.40
CA ARG A 453 -17.69 -10.65 2.89
C ARG A 453 -16.92 -9.80 3.91
N ALA A 454 -16.03 -10.42 4.68
CA ALA A 454 -15.17 -9.70 5.62
C ALA A 454 -14.05 -8.89 4.94
N SER A 455 -13.71 -9.23 3.69
CA SER A 455 -12.65 -8.55 2.91
C SER A 455 -12.92 -7.06 2.74
N GLN A 456 -11.84 -6.29 2.60
CA GLN A 456 -11.83 -4.83 2.61
C GLN A 456 -12.80 -4.20 1.60
N ARG A 457 -12.91 -4.71 0.36
CA ARG A 457 -13.84 -4.14 -0.63
C ARG A 457 -15.27 -4.62 -0.48
N ALA A 458 -15.48 -5.91 -0.15
CA ALA A 458 -16.82 -6.44 0.05
C ALA A 458 -17.48 -5.82 1.28
N ARG A 459 -16.75 -5.73 2.40
CA ARG A 459 -17.21 -5.10 3.63
C ARG A 459 -17.49 -3.62 3.45
N LEU A 460 -16.68 -2.90 2.67
CA LEU A 460 -16.95 -1.49 2.35
C LEU A 460 -18.25 -1.32 1.56
N HIS A 461 -18.47 -2.14 0.53
CA HIS A 461 -19.72 -2.14 -0.23
C HIS A 461 -20.93 -2.52 0.64
N LEU A 462 -20.83 -3.58 1.44
CA LEU A 462 -21.90 -4.03 2.34
C LEU A 462 -22.22 -2.98 3.41
N MET A 463 -21.20 -2.32 3.98
CA MET A 463 -21.36 -1.24 4.95
C MET A 463 -22.16 -0.07 4.36
N ALA A 464 -21.81 0.38 3.16
CA ALA A 464 -22.46 1.51 2.50
C ALA A 464 -23.88 1.21 1.99
N HIS A 465 -24.23 -0.07 1.85
CA HIS A 465 -25.56 -0.54 1.46
C HIS A 465 -26.40 -1.03 2.66
N HIS A 466 -25.90 -0.91 3.89
CA HIS A 466 -26.62 -1.28 5.10
C HIS A 466 -27.66 -0.22 5.49
N SER A 467 -28.88 -0.64 5.82
CA SER A 467 -30.02 0.25 6.12
C SER A 467 -30.58 0.10 7.54
N ASN A 468 -29.98 -0.75 8.39
CA ASN A 468 -30.59 -1.14 9.67
C ASN A 468 -29.69 -0.81 10.86
N GLY A 469 -30.29 -0.42 11.97
CA GLY A 469 -29.60 -0.21 13.24
C GLY A 469 -28.83 1.11 13.31
N SER A 470 -28.18 1.32 14.46
CA SER A 470 -27.44 2.56 14.76
C SER A 470 -25.96 2.28 14.99
N THR A 471 -25.15 3.32 14.78
CA THR A 471 -23.73 3.35 15.14
C THR A 471 -23.46 4.60 15.98
N HIS A 472 -22.36 4.59 16.71
CA HIS A 472 -21.89 5.75 17.44
C HIS A 472 -20.87 6.51 16.60
N ILE A 473 -21.02 7.83 16.54
CA ILE A 473 -20.07 8.75 15.91
C ILE A 473 -19.58 9.79 16.93
N LEU A 474 -18.43 10.37 16.65
CA LEU A 474 -17.92 11.58 17.29
C LEU A 474 -18.52 12.80 16.56
N SER A 475 -19.18 13.70 17.30
CA SER A 475 -19.81 14.90 16.73
C SER A 475 -18.76 15.88 16.23
N PRO A 476 -19.03 16.67 15.17
CA PRO A 476 -18.02 17.50 14.53
C PRO A 476 -17.66 18.76 15.33
N ASP A 477 -18.29 18.99 16.49
CA ASP A 477 -18.16 20.23 17.27
C ASP A 477 -16.75 20.41 17.86
N ASP A 478 -16.07 21.49 17.47
CA ASP A 478 -14.68 21.80 17.88
C ASP A 478 -14.48 21.81 19.39
N SER A 479 -15.40 22.42 20.14
CA SER A 479 -15.23 22.79 21.56
C SER A 479 -16.08 22.00 22.55
N LEU A 480 -16.95 21.12 22.05
CA LEU A 480 -17.81 20.27 22.87
C LEU A 480 -18.15 18.96 22.15
N THR A 481 -17.13 18.36 21.55
CA THR A 481 -17.19 17.10 20.81
C THR A 481 -17.85 16.00 21.67
N ARG A 482 -18.89 15.31 21.18
CA ARG A 482 -19.65 14.27 21.92
C ARG A 482 -19.71 12.96 21.15
N ILE A 483 -19.88 11.84 21.84
CA ILE A 483 -20.35 10.60 21.19
C ILE A 483 -21.88 10.67 21.05
N VAL A 484 -22.37 10.50 19.81
CA VAL A 484 -23.79 10.55 19.45
C VAL A 484 -24.17 9.25 18.74
N SER A 485 -25.34 8.69 19.06
CA SER A 485 -25.91 7.57 18.31
C SER A 485 -26.62 8.09 17.06
N LYS A 486 -26.33 7.50 15.90
CA LYS A 486 -26.91 7.86 14.61
C LYS A 486 -27.39 6.61 13.88
N ASP A 487 -28.50 6.76 13.17
CA ASP A 487 -29.01 5.73 12.27
C ASP A 487 -28.06 5.49 11.09
N ILE A 488 -27.82 4.22 10.74
CA ILE A 488 -26.87 3.84 9.69
C ILE A 488 -27.41 4.18 8.31
N GLU A 489 -28.72 4.06 8.06
CA GLU A 489 -29.30 4.41 6.75
C GLU A 489 -29.14 5.91 6.49
N SER A 490 -29.46 6.76 7.47
CA SER A 490 -29.29 8.21 7.40
C SER A 490 -27.82 8.61 7.12
N LEU A 491 -26.86 8.00 7.82
CA LEU A 491 -25.43 8.23 7.56
C LEU A 491 -25.03 7.79 6.14
N ASN A 492 -25.43 6.60 5.70
CA ASN A 492 -25.11 6.10 4.35
C ASN A 492 -25.72 6.99 3.26
N GLN A 493 -27.00 7.35 3.39
CA GLN A 493 -27.69 8.24 2.45
C GLN A 493 -27.06 9.64 2.40
N LYS A 494 -26.55 10.19 3.50
CA LYS A 494 -25.96 11.54 3.56
C LYS A 494 -24.46 11.58 3.18
N LEU A 495 -23.68 10.58 3.56
CA LEU A 495 -22.21 10.61 3.51
C LEU A 495 -21.59 9.76 2.39
N LEU A 496 -22.20 8.62 2.02
CA LEU A 496 -21.52 7.62 1.16
C LEU A 496 -22.16 7.50 -0.23
N ASP A 497 -21.31 7.37 -1.24
CA ASP A 497 -21.64 6.82 -2.55
C ASP A 497 -20.58 5.76 -2.95
N VAL A 498 -20.75 4.57 -2.39
CA VAL A 498 -19.75 3.51 -2.38
C VAL A 498 -20.38 2.22 -2.87
N SER A 499 -19.93 1.72 -4.02
CA SER A 499 -20.50 0.51 -4.62
C SER A 499 -19.51 -0.25 -5.51
N PHE A 500 -19.64 -1.58 -5.56
CA PHE A 500 -19.01 -2.34 -6.63
C PHE A 500 -19.59 -1.90 -7.99
N SER A 501 -18.78 -1.93 -9.05
CA SER A 501 -19.16 -1.39 -10.36
C SER A 501 -18.93 -2.38 -11.51
N GLY A 502 -19.83 -2.38 -12.50
CA GLY A 502 -19.70 -3.14 -13.74
C GLY A 502 -20.17 -4.60 -13.66
N GLY A 503 -19.91 -5.28 -12.55
CA GLY A 503 -20.39 -6.65 -12.29
C GLY A 503 -19.37 -7.49 -11.50
N PRO A 504 -19.76 -8.71 -11.07
CA PRO A 504 -18.87 -9.62 -10.37
C PRO A 504 -17.83 -10.24 -11.34
N VAL A 505 -16.58 -10.24 -10.91
CA VAL A 505 -15.38 -10.78 -11.58
C VAL A 505 -14.44 -11.43 -10.55
N GLN A 506 -13.48 -12.24 -10.98
CA GLN A 506 -12.54 -12.96 -10.10
C GLN A 506 -13.20 -13.81 -8.99
N CYS A 507 -14.41 -14.31 -9.27
CA CYS A 507 -15.20 -15.15 -8.39
C CYS A 507 -15.38 -16.56 -8.95
N ASP A 508 -15.69 -17.54 -8.09
CA ASP A 508 -16.20 -18.84 -8.54
C ASP A 508 -17.65 -18.71 -9.07
N PRO A 509 -18.14 -19.57 -9.97
CA PRO A 509 -19.46 -19.42 -10.58
C PRO A 509 -20.62 -19.28 -9.58
N VAL A 510 -20.58 -19.98 -8.44
CA VAL A 510 -21.62 -19.90 -7.40
C VAL A 510 -21.58 -18.54 -6.70
N THR A 511 -20.38 -18.05 -6.38
CA THR A 511 -20.20 -16.73 -5.77
C THR A 511 -20.53 -15.61 -6.74
N CYS A 512 -20.16 -15.72 -8.02
CA CYS A 512 -20.52 -14.73 -9.05
C CYS A 512 -22.04 -14.60 -9.19
N GLU A 513 -22.77 -15.72 -9.31
CA GLU A 513 -24.23 -15.69 -9.40
C GLU A 513 -24.85 -15.12 -8.12
N TYR A 514 -24.40 -15.56 -6.95
CA TYR A 514 -24.86 -15.00 -5.68
C TYR A 514 -24.69 -13.48 -5.61
N MET A 515 -23.51 -12.97 -5.98
CA MET A 515 -23.24 -11.53 -5.98
C MET A 515 -24.12 -10.81 -7.00
N HIS A 516 -24.31 -11.37 -8.19
CA HIS A 516 -25.16 -10.81 -9.22
C HIS A 516 -26.64 -10.71 -8.80
N THR A 517 -27.17 -11.71 -8.09
CA THR A 517 -28.56 -11.68 -7.60
C THR A 517 -28.75 -10.81 -6.34
N HIS A 518 -27.78 -10.77 -5.42
CA HIS A 518 -27.96 -10.22 -4.07
C HIS A 518 -27.26 -8.88 -3.80
N LEU A 519 -26.29 -8.46 -4.62
CA LEU A 519 -25.57 -7.21 -4.45
C LEU A 519 -25.97 -6.19 -5.51
N LYS A 520 -26.17 -4.93 -5.10
CA LYS A 520 -26.52 -3.83 -6.00
C LYS A 520 -25.26 -3.19 -6.56
N PHE A 521 -24.83 -3.63 -7.74
CA PHE A 521 -23.75 -2.99 -8.48
C PHE A 521 -24.19 -1.64 -9.06
N ALA A 522 -23.26 -0.68 -9.07
CA ALA A 522 -23.39 0.58 -9.79
C ALA A 522 -22.82 0.49 -11.21
N GLY A 523 -23.12 1.50 -12.04
CA GLY A 523 -22.41 1.71 -13.30
C GLY A 523 -20.92 1.99 -13.07
N THR A 524 -20.11 1.71 -14.09
CA THR A 524 -18.74 2.23 -14.16
C THR A 524 -18.76 3.74 -14.30
N MET A 525 -17.81 4.44 -13.67
CA MET A 525 -17.79 5.90 -13.59
C MET A 525 -16.63 6.48 -14.41
N GLY A 526 -16.90 7.57 -15.15
CA GLY A 526 -15.88 8.31 -15.91
C GLY A 526 -14.97 9.18 -15.02
N LEU A 527 -13.85 9.65 -15.56
CA LEU A 527 -12.93 10.53 -14.82
C LEU A 527 -13.60 11.85 -14.43
N ASP A 528 -14.13 12.61 -15.39
CA ASP A 528 -14.83 13.89 -15.17
C ASP A 528 -15.97 13.79 -14.13
N GLU A 529 -16.72 12.68 -14.17
CA GLU A 529 -17.79 12.37 -13.23
C GLU A 529 -17.23 12.13 -11.82
N SER A 530 -16.18 11.31 -11.69
CA SER A 530 -15.52 11.07 -10.40
C SER A 530 -14.86 12.32 -9.82
N TYR A 531 -14.41 13.26 -10.66
CA TYR A 531 -13.80 14.52 -10.24
C TYR A 531 -14.82 15.53 -9.70
N GLN A 532 -16.14 15.30 -9.85
CA GLN A 532 -17.18 16.13 -9.22
C GLN A 532 -17.33 15.88 -7.71
N TYR A 533 -16.72 14.82 -7.17
CA TYR A 533 -16.82 14.44 -5.76
C TYR A 533 -15.73 15.10 -4.92
N LYS A 534 -16.10 15.65 -3.76
CA LYS A 534 -15.15 16.22 -2.78
C LYS A 534 -14.29 15.17 -2.09
N TYR A 535 -14.80 13.96 -1.86
CA TYR A 535 -14.12 12.92 -1.09
C TYR A 535 -13.99 11.63 -1.91
N LEU A 536 -12.80 11.01 -1.92
CA LEU A 536 -12.48 9.82 -2.71
C LEU A 536 -11.87 8.72 -1.82
N MET A 537 -12.40 7.50 -1.88
CA MET A 537 -11.87 6.37 -1.11
C MET A 537 -10.83 5.55 -1.91
N ASP A 538 -9.65 5.37 -1.33
CA ASP A 538 -8.62 4.45 -1.77
C ASP A 538 -8.62 3.17 -0.92
N VAL A 539 -8.64 2.02 -1.60
CA VAL A 539 -8.75 0.68 -1.00
C VAL A 539 -7.99 -0.32 -1.85
N ASP A 540 -7.17 -1.12 -1.18
CA ASP A 540 -6.36 -2.20 -1.74
C ASP A 540 -7.12 -3.15 -2.66
N GLY A 541 -6.43 -3.64 -3.69
CA GLY A 541 -6.86 -4.69 -4.60
C GLY A 541 -6.33 -6.05 -4.17
N ASN A 542 -5.88 -6.86 -5.14
CA ASN A 542 -5.25 -8.16 -4.87
C ASN A 542 -3.91 -7.99 -4.14
N GLY A 543 -3.19 -6.91 -4.46
CA GLY A 543 -2.19 -6.27 -3.62
C GLY A 543 -2.65 -4.84 -3.28
N TRP A 544 -1.77 -3.87 -3.45
CA TRP A 544 -2.06 -2.45 -3.25
C TRP A 544 -3.14 -1.87 -4.18
N SER A 545 -3.53 -0.61 -3.96
CA SER A 545 -4.41 0.13 -4.87
C SER A 545 -3.64 0.80 -6.02
N GLY A 546 -3.82 0.29 -7.24
CA GLY A 546 -3.34 0.92 -8.47
C GLY A 546 -3.91 2.33 -8.78
N ARG A 547 -4.79 2.88 -7.93
CA ARG A 547 -5.48 4.17 -8.16
C ARG A 547 -4.88 5.34 -7.39
N PHE A 548 -4.08 5.12 -6.35
CA PHE A 548 -3.81 6.16 -5.34
C PHE A 548 -3.19 7.45 -5.91
N HIS A 549 -2.12 7.36 -6.72
CA HIS A 549 -1.51 8.54 -7.37
C HIS A 549 -2.51 9.38 -8.18
N ARG A 550 -3.41 8.72 -8.93
CA ARG A 550 -4.49 9.39 -9.68
C ARG A 550 -5.45 10.14 -8.76
N LEU A 551 -5.91 9.50 -7.68
CA LEU A 551 -6.83 10.12 -6.73
C LEU A 551 -6.16 11.34 -6.07
N MET A 552 -4.90 11.19 -5.67
CA MET A 552 -4.08 12.26 -5.08
C MET A 552 -3.87 13.44 -6.02
N SER A 553 -3.83 13.24 -7.34
CA SER A 553 -3.69 14.31 -8.33
C SER A 553 -4.97 15.11 -8.61
N THR A 554 -6.09 14.80 -7.94
CA THR A 554 -7.35 15.58 -8.02
C THR A 554 -7.44 16.61 -6.90
N LYS A 555 -8.30 17.63 -7.04
CA LYS A 555 -8.61 18.57 -5.94
C LYS A 555 -9.57 17.98 -4.89
N SER A 556 -9.60 16.65 -4.72
CA SER A 556 -10.52 15.96 -3.83
C SER A 556 -9.75 15.35 -2.64
N LEU A 557 -10.38 15.29 -1.47
CA LEU A 557 -9.77 14.69 -0.29
C LEU A 557 -9.74 13.17 -0.43
N VAL A 558 -8.54 12.59 -0.43
CA VAL A 558 -8.37 11.14 -0.50
C VAL A 558 -8.35 10.55 0.91
N LEU A 559 -9.22 9.57 1.14
CA LEU A 559 -9.26 8.73 2.32
C LEU A 559 -8.65 7.38 1.95
N LYS A 560 -7.58 6.92 2.61
CA LYS A 560 -6.85 5.68 2.26
C LYS A 560 -6.92 4.66 3.39
N SER A 561 -7.42 3.47 3.08
CA SER A 561 -7.31 2.27 3.92
C SER A 561 -6.44 1.24 3.20
N THR A 562 -5.30 0.86 3.79
CA THR A 562 -4.37 -0.11 3.20
C THR A 562 -3.66 -0.95 4.27
N ILE A 563 -3.13 -2.12 3.86
CA ILE A 563 -2.11 -2.88 4.61
C ILE A 563 -0.76 -2.96 3.87
N PHE A 564 -0.65 -2.30 2.71
CA PHE A 564 0.55 -2.33 1.87
C PHE A 564 1.31 -1.01 1.96
N PRO A 565 2.42 -0.94 2.71
CA PRO A 565 3.44 0.07 2.45
C PRO A 565 3.92 -0.01 0.98
N GLU A 566 4.06 1.16 0.40
CA GLU A 566 4.48 1.38 -0.99
C GLU A 566 5.78 2.21 -0.97
N TRP A 567 6.48 2.33 -2.11
CA TRP A 567 7.80 2.99 -2.21
C TRP A 567 7.88 4.45 -1.69
N TYR A 568 6.72 5.10 -1.49
CA TYR A 568 6.58 6.48 -1.04
C TYR A 568 6.20 6.62 0.44
N SER A 569 6.06 5.52 1.19
CA SER A 569 5.48 5.52 2.55
C SER A 569 6.30 6.31 3.57
N ASP A 570 7.63 6.38 3.42
CA ASP A 570 8.53 7.22 4.21
C ASP A 570 8.47 8.70 3.80
N ARG A 571 8.18 8.99 2.52
CA ARG A 571 8.09 10.35 1.94
C ARG A 571 6.80 11.07 2.33
N ILE A 572 5.65 10.43 2.15
CA ILE A 572 4.33 11.04 2.35
C ILE A 572 4.07 11.33 3.85
N GLN A 573 3.10 12.21 4.13
CA GLN A 573 2.61 12.46 5.50
C GLN A 573 1.08 12.31 5.54
N PRO A 574 0.53 11.35 6.31
CA PRO A 574 -0.91 11.27 6.60
C PRO A 574 -1.40 12.52 7.35
N TRP A 575 -2.68 12.84 7.25
CA TRP A 575 -3.33 14.08 7.75
C TRP A 575 -2.87 15.41 7.12
N VAL A 576 -1.70 15.45 6.46
CA VAL A 576 -1.26 16.60 5.65
C VAL A 576 -1.70 16.46 4.19
N HIS A 577 -1.51 15.26 3.61
CA HIS A 577 -1.72 15.01 2.18
C HIS A 577 -2.94 14.15 1.87
N TYR A 578 -3.32 13.26 2.79
CA TYR A 578 -4.46 12.36 2.68
C TYR A 578 -4.90 11.95 4.08
N VAL A 579 -6.11 11.41 4.23
CA VAL A 579 -6.62 10.94 5.52
C VAL A 579 -6.47 9.41 5.62
N PRO A 580 -5.72 8.88 6.61
CA PRO A 580 -5.65 7.44 6.85
C PRO A 580 -6.96 6.95 7.49
N ILE A 581 -7.47 5.82 7.03
CA ILE A 581 -8.68 5.15 7.56
C ILE A 581 -8.31 3.74 7.98
N LYS A 582 -8.79 3.28 9.13
CA LYS A 582 -8.53 1.91 9.59
C LYS A 582 -9.08 0.87 8.62
N VAL A 583 -8.38 -0.26 8.54
CA VAL A 583 -8.82 -1.44 7.76
C VAL A 583 -10.22 -1.90 8.17
N ASP A 584 -10.61 -1.73 9.45
CA ASP A 584 -11.94 -2.05 9.97
C ASP A 584 -13.06 -1.05 9.59
N TYR A 585 -12.72 0.12 9.02
CA TYR A 585 -13.58 1.27 8.71
C TYR A 585 -14.36 1.89 9.87
N SER A 586 -14.05 1.54 11.12
CA SER A 586 -14.81 2.01 12.29
C SER A 586 -14.55 3.46 12.70
N ASP A 587 -13.60 4.14 12.04
CA ASP A 587 -13.36 5.58 12.09
C ASP A 587 -13.91 6.34 10.85
N LEU A 588 -14.42 5.63 9.83
CA LEU A 588 -14.81 6.25 8.57
C LEU A 588 -15.99 7.22 8.70
N TYR A 589 -17.01 6.87 9.49
CA TYR A 589 -18.14 7.79 9.74
C TYR A 589 -17.71 9.02 10.55
N ASP A 590 -16.86 8.84 11.57
CA ASP A 590 -16.34 9.94 12.39
C ASP A 590 -15.55 10.95 11.54
N VAL A 591 -14.66 10.44 10.67
CA VAL A 591 -13.90 11.25 9.71
C VAL A 591 -14.82 11.98 8.73
N MET A 592 -15.80 11.29 8.14
CA MET A 592 -16.71 11.90 7.17
C MET A 592 -17.59 12.98 7.81
N VAL A 593 -18.11 12.75 9.03
CA VAL A 593 -18.89 13.75 9.76
C VAL A 593 -18.02 14.94 10.17
N PHE A 594 -16.78 14.72 10.63
CA PHE A 594 -15.87 15.81 10.98
C PHE A 594 -15.64 16.78 9.80
N PHE A 595 -15.38 16.27 8.59
CA PHE A 595 -15.11 17.10 7.41
C PHE A 595 -16.37 17.63 6.72
N GLN A 596 -17.39 16.80 6.48
CA GLN A 596 -18.62 17.21 5.78
C GLN A 596 -19.58 17.99 6.69
N GLY A 597 -19.55 17.72 7.99
CA GLY A 597 -20.47 18.24 9.00
C GLY A 597 -21.82 17.53 9.02
N GLU A 598 -22.70 17.99 9.91
CA GLU A 598 -24.09 17.57 9.98
C GLU A 598 -25.02 18.76 9.71
N GLU A 599 -26.14 18.51 9.05
CA GLU A 599 -27.29 19.41 9.11
C GLU A 599 -28.01 19.17 10.45
N GLU A 600 -28.13 20.20 11.29
CA GLU A 600 -29.03 20.18 12.45
C GLU A 600 -30.47 19.99 11.92
N GLU A 601 -31.10 18.84 12.21
CA GLU A 601 -32.55 18.72 12.09
C GLU A 601 -33.16 19.63 13.18
N GLU A 602 -33.87 20.70 12.78
CA GLU A 602 -34.56 21.58 13.73
C GLU A 602 -35.59 20.73 14.49
N GLU A 603 -35.31 20.40 15.77
CA GLU A 603 -36.32 19.84 16.67
C GLU A 603 -37.47 20.85 16.76
N GLU A 604 -38.60 20.55 16.12
CA GLU A 604 -39.83 21.31 16.33
C GLU A 604 -40.21 21.20 17.81
N GLU A 605 -40.00 22.26 18.59
CA GLU A 605 -40.52 22.38 19.95
C GLU A 605 -42.05 22.22 19.91
N MET A 606 -42.49 21.00 20.19
CA MET A 606 -43.89 20.62 20.21
C MET A 606 -44.58 21.36 21.36
N ASN A 607 -45.13 22.52 21.02
CA ASN A 607 -45.62 23.52 21.95
C ASN A 607 -46.69 22.92 22.89
N LYS A 608 -46.35 22.75 24.16
CA LYS A 608 -47.17 21.99 25.13
C LYS A 608 -48.44 22.75 25.50
N ASP A 609 -49.55 22.21 25.02
CA ASP A 609 -50.92 22.25 25.58
C ASP A 609 -51.48 23.62 26.05
N PRO A 610 -52.41 24.23 25.30
CA PRO A 610 -53.12 25.45 25.72
C PRO A 610 -54.09 25.28 26.91
N ASN A 611 -54.33 24.06 27.42
CA ASN A 611 -55.50 23.77 28.27
C ASN A 611 -55.28 24.00 29.79
N SER A 612 -54.34 24.87 30.17
CA SER A 612 -54.18 25.31 31.57
C SER A 612 -55.23 26.38 31.95
N ARG A 613 -56.33 25.92 32.57
CA ARG A 613 -57.42 26.79 33.04
C ARG A 613 -56.95 27.80 34.11
N PRO A 614 -57.16 29.11 33.93
CA PRO A 614 -56.97 30.08 35.01
C PRO A 614 -58.18 30.06 35.98
N THR A 615 -57.90 29.96 37.27
CA THR A 615 -58.90 29.98 38.35
C THR A 615 -59.43 31.40 38.59
N LYS A 616 -60.76 31.53 38.72
CA LYS A 616 -61.43 32.82 38.99
C LYS A 616 -61.15 33.31 40.42
N ARG A 617 -60.69 34.56 40.56
CA ARG A 617 -60.94 35.40 41.75
C ARG A 617 -61.43 36.79 41.34
N SER A 618 -62.18 37.41 42.25
CA SER A 618 -63.07 38.55 42.06
C SER A 618 -62.35 39.92 42.11
N PRO A 619 -63.01 41.02 41.68
CA PRO A 619 -62.32 42.26 41.32
C PRO A 619 -62.23 43.28 42.47
N GLU A 620 -61.22 44.15 42.40
CA GLU A 620 -61.25 45.42 43.14
C GLU A 620 -60.88 46.63 42.27
N ARG A 621 -61.41 47.80 42.67
CA ARG A 621 -61.52 49.02 41.87
C ARG A 621 -60.26 49.90 42.02
N LYS A 622 -59.90 50.66 40.97
CA LYS A 622 -60.00 52.15 40.95
C LYS A 622 -59.50 52.84 39.65
N ARG A 623 -60.45 53.50 38.98
CA ARG A 623 -60.44 54.92 38.50
C ARG A 623 -59.31 55.49 37.60
N LYS A 624 -59.77 56.04 36.44
CA LYS A 624 -59.39 57.35 35.81
C LYS A 624 -57.94 57.45 35.27
N ARG A 625 -57.59 58.09 34.14
CA ARG A 625 -58.14 59.10 33.18
C ARG A 625 -57.41 58.87 31.82
N SER A 626 -57.74 59.44 30.65
CA SER A 626 -58.99 59.85 29.97
C SER A 626 -58.66 60.61 28.66
N ARG A 627 -59.45 60.49 27.58
CA ARG A 627 -59.38 61.25 26.30
C ARG A 627 -58.19 60.86 25.38
N ARG A 628 -58.27 60.89 24.04
CA ARG A 628 -59.32 61.36 23.08
C ARG A 628 -59.16 60.62 21.73
N ASP A 629 -60.19 60.70 20.88
CA ASP A 629 -60.26 60.75 19.39
C ASP A 629 -59.02 60.29 18.58
N GLY A 630 -59.09 59.53 17.47
CA GLY A 630 -60.23 59.01 16.71
C GLY A 630 -59.80 58.58 15.29
N ASP A 631 -60.74 58.08 14.49
CA ASP A 631 -60.64 57.71 13.05
C ASP A 631 -59.84 56.44 12.66
N GLY A 632 -60.23 55.84 11.53
CA GLY A 632 -59.87 54.49 11.12
C GLY A 632 -58.99 54.40 9.88
N GLY A 633 -58.23 53.31 9.78
CA GLY A 633 -57.43 52.97 8.61
C GLY A 633 -57.27 51.46 8.44
N ARG A 634 -57.85 50.90 7.38
CA ARG A 634 -57.41 49.61 6.84
C ARG A 634 -56.04 49.81 6.19
N GLU A 635 -55.04 49.02 6.54
CA GLU A 635 -54.38 48.10 5.59
C GLU A 635 -53.14 47.37 6.16
N ARG A 636 -52.79 46.26 5.49
CA ARG A 636 -51.49 45.56 5.45
C ARG A 636 -51.01 44.88 6.73
N TYR A 637 -51.37 43.59 6.81
CA TYR A 637 -50.50 42.56 7.38
C TYR A 637 -49.11 42.64 6.75
N ASN A 638 -48.11 43.06 7.53
CA ASN A 638 -46.72 43.03 7.12
C ASN A 638 -46.10 41.72 7.63
N ASN A 639 -46.20 40.65 6.83
CA ASN A 639 -45.45 39.42 7.06
C ASN A 639 -43.96 39.70 6.80
N GLN A 640 -43.26 40.23 7.80
CA GLN A 640 -41.80 40.15 7.83
C GLN A 640 -41.41 38.69 8.03
N HIS A 641 -41.18 37.99 6.93
CA HIS A 641 -40.31 36.83 6.92
C HIS A 641 -38.91 37.29 7.36
N GLN A 642 -38.68 37.28 8.67
CA GLN A 642 -37.33 37.15 9.21
C GLN A 642 -36.76 35.87 8.61
N LYS A 643 -35.83 36.01 7.66
CA LYS A 643 -34.94 34.90 7.29
C LYS A 643 -34.20 34.48 8.56
N ARG A 644 -34.71 33.45 9.24
CA ARG A 644 -33.92 32.67 10.19
C ARG A 644 -32.64 32.30 9.46
N LYS A 645 -31.50 32.77 9.95
CA LYS A 645 -30.21 32.23 9.52
C LYS A 645 -30.20 30.79 10.01
N THR A 646 -30.37 29.83 9.11
CA THR A 646 -30.03 28.44 9.40
C THR A 646 -28.62 28.41 9.95
N LYS A 647 -28.48 27.76 11.11
CA LYS A 647 -27.21 27.73 11.83
C LYS A 647 -26.21 26.94 10.97
N LYS A 648 -25.00 27.48 10.89
CA LYS A 648 -24.02 27.13 9.85
C LYS A 648 -23.52 25.69 10.08
N ASN A 649 -23.52 24.87 9.03
CA ASN A 649 -22.99 23.50 9.02
C ASN A 649 -21.67 23.39 9.83
N ASN A 650 -21.63 22.53 10.87
CA ASN A 650 -20.49 22.39 11.80
C ASN A 650 -19.30 21.60 11.21
N GLY A 651 -19.24 21.41 9.89
CA GLY A 651 -18.19 20.63 9.22
C GLY A 651 -16.91 21.41 8.90
N HIS A 652 -15.79 20.69 8.88
CA HIS A 652 -14.45 21.22 8.61
C HIS A 652 -14.10 21.26 7.10
N ASP A 653 -15.02 21.73 6.25
CA ASP A 653 -14.88 21.72 4.77
C ASP A 653 -13.61 22.46 4.28
N GLN A 654 -13.16 23.49 5.01
CA GLN A 654 -11.91 24.21 4.71
C GLN A 654 -10.64 23.40 5.04
N LEU A 655 -10.67 22.54 6.07
CA LEU A 655 -9.56 21.62 6.33
C LEU A 655 -9.53 20.50 5.29
N ALA A 656 -10.70 20.02 4.85
CA ALA A 656 -10.79 19.06 3.76
C ALA A 656 -10.21 19.64 2.45
N GLU A 657 -10.54 20.89 2.10
CA GLU A 657 -9.94 21.62 0.97
C GLU A 657 -8.41 21.77 1.12
N LYS A 658 -7.93 22.09 2.33
CA LYS A 658 -6.49 22.23 2.63
C LYS A 658 -5.75 20.91 2.39
N ILE A 659 -6.22 19.80 2.96
CA ILE A 659 -5.58 18.49 2.82
C ILE A 659 -5.67 18.00 1.37
N ALA A 660 -6.81 18.15 0.69
CA ALA A 660 -6.96 17.83 -0.73
C ALA A 660 -5.96 18.61 -1.62
N SER A 661 -5.83 19.92 -1.37
CA SER A 661 -4.89 20.78 -2.08
C SER A 661 -3.43 20.43 -1.82
N GLN A 662 -3.08 20.04 -0.59
CA GLN A 662 -1.74 19.55 -0.25
C GLN A 662 -1.46 18.17 -0.87
N GLY A 663 -2.44 17.25 -0.89
CA GLY A 663 -2.32 15.97 -1.59
C GLY A 663 -2.02 16.12 -3.07
N LYS A 664 -2.76 17.01 -3.75
CA LYS A 664 -2.53 17.35 -5.17
C LYS A 664 -1.17 17.98 -5.42
N ARG A 665 -0.76 18.93 -4.56
CA ARG A 665 0.57 19.52 -4.63
C ARG A 665 1.65 18.44 -4.46
N TRP A 666 1.49 17.57 -3.46
CA TRP A 666 2.48 16.55 -3.14
C TRP A 666 2.66 15.53 -4.27
N ALA A 667 1.58 15.09 -4.91
CA ALA A 667 1.68 14.25 -6.11
C ALA A 667 2.44 14.96 -7.25
N ALA A 668 2.16 16.25 -7.48
CA ALA A 668 2.80 17.04 -8.53
C ALA A 668 4.28 17.38 -8.26
N GLU A 669 4.71 17.48 -6.99
CA GLU A 669 6.05 17.92 -6.59
C GLU A 669 6.97 16.79 -6.11
N HIS A 670 6.42 15.66 -5.62
CA HIS A 670 7.17 14.56 -5.00
C HIS A 670 6.87 13.17 -5.56
N TRP A 671 5.85 13.01 -6.42
CA TRP A 671 5.51 11.75 -7.10
C TRP A 671 5.65 11.89 -8.62
N ARG A 672 6.62 12.68 -9.09
CA ARG A 672 6.92 12.80 -10.52
C ARG A 672 7.66 11.55 -10.99
N ARG A 673 7.66 11.32 -12.30
CA ARG A 673 8.49 10.29 -12.94
C ARG A 673 9.99 10.43 -12.61
N THR A 674 10.47 11.65 -12.36
CA THR A 674 11.85 11.94 -11.93
C THR A 674 12.10 11.54 -10.47
N ASP A 675 11.12 11.72 -9.56
CA ASP A 675 11.23 11.25 -8.18
C ASP A 675 11.26 9.71 -8.12
N MET A 676 10.41 9.05 -8.91
CA MET A 676 10.42 7.59 -9.07
C MET A 676 11.76 7.09 -9.66
N ALA A 677 12.32 7.81 -10.63
CA ALA A 677 13.63 7.51 -11.19
C ALA A 677 14.75 7.72 -10.16
N ALA A 678 14.69 8.75 -9.32
CA ALA A 678 15.64 8.97 -8.23
C ALA A 678 15.58 7.89 -7.15
N TYR A 679 14.37 7.37 -6.84
CA TYR A 679 14.20 6.17 -6.01
C TYR A 679 14.88 4.95 -6.64
N MET A 680 14.58 4.65 -7.91
CA MET A 680 15.18 3.50 -8.60
C MET A 680 16.70 3.65 -8.79
N PHE A 681 17.23 4.86 -9.00
CA PHE A 681 18.67 5.11 -9.07
C PHE A 681 19.31 4.77 -7.73
N ARG A 682 18.76 5.27 -6.61
CA ARG A 682 19.29 4.90 -5.29
C ARG A 682 19.21 3.39 -5.05
N LEU A 683 18.08 2.76 -5.37
CA LEU A 683 17.92 1.31 -5.24
C LEU A 683 18.99 0.54 -6.03
N VAL A 684 19.30 0.97 -7.26
CA VAL A 684 20.32 0.32 -8.10
C VAL A 684 21.73 0.53 -7.54
N LEU A 685 22.05 1.67 -6.93
CA LEU A 685 23.35 1.87 -6.26
C LEU A 685 23.52 0.99 -5.02
N GLU A 686 22.49 0.91 -4.17
CA GLU A 686 22.51 0.03 -2.99
C GLU A 686 22.55 -1.46 -3.43
N TRP A 687 21.78 -1.84 -4.47
CA TRP A 687 21.83 -3.19 -5.02
C TRP A 687 23.18 -3.52 -5.67
N ARG A 688 23.85 -2.54 -6.30
CA ARG A 688 25.23 -2.69 -6.82
C ARG A 688 26.20 -3.03 -5.69
N ARG A 689 26.18 -2.26 -4.59
CA ARG A 689 26.98 -2.54 -3.38
C ARG A 689 26.75 -3.96 -2.87
N VAL A 690 25.50 -4.42 -2.86
CA VAL A 690 25.14 -5.77 -2.40
C VAL A 690 25.72 -6.84 -3.33
N MET A 691 25.51 -6.72 -4.64
CA MET A 691 25.87 -7.74 -5.63
C MET A 691 27.38 -7.81 -5.94
N LEU A 692 28.13 -6.74 -5.67
CA LEU A 692 29.57 -6.66 -5.97
C LEU A 692 30.50 -6.96 -4.78
N ARG A 693 29.96 -7.35 -3.61
CA ARG A 693 30.78 -7.80 -2.47
C ARG A 693 31.76 -8.90 -2.91
N GLY A 694 33.02 -8.79 -2.47
CA GLY A 694 34.07 -9.76 -2.78
C GLY A 694 34.62 -9.72 -4.21
N THR A 695 34.14 -8.82 -5.08
CA THR A 695 34.63 -8.72 -6.48
C THR A 695 35.85 -7.82 -6.66
N GLY A 696 36.23 -7.04 -5.64
CA GLY A 696 37.28 -6.02 -5.71
C GLY A 696 36.82 -4.66 -6.27
N GLU A 697 35.55 -4.54 -6.67
CA GLU A 697 34.93 -3.27 -7.07
C GLU A 697 34.70 -2.33 -5.88
N PRO A 698 34.83 -1.00 -6.06
CA PRO A 698 34.44 -0.01 -5.04
C PRO A 698 32.97 -0.16 -4.68
N LEU A 699 32.68 -0.23 -3.37
CA LEU A 699 31.33 -0.41 -2.83
C LEU A 699 30.76 0.89 -2.25
N ASP A 700 31.64 1.74 -1.74
CA ASP A 700 31.29 2.92 -0.95
C ASP A 700 31.80 4.21 -1.59
N TYR A 701 31.21 5.33 -1.19
CA TYR A 701 31.45 6.66 -1.74
C TYR A 701 32.93 7.13 -1.63
N LEU A 702 33.71 6.56 -0.71
CA LEU A 702 35.13 6.89 -0.53
C LEU A 702 36.11 5.91 -1.21
N GLY A 703 35.61 4.87 -1.90
CA GLY A 703 36.40 3.76 -2.45
C GLY A 703 36.27 2.50 -1.62
#